data_AF-A0AAU7ZPY1-F1
#
_entry.id   AF-A0AAU7ZPY1-F1
#
_cell.length_a   1.000
_cell.length_b   1.000
_cell.length_c   1.000
_cell.angle_alpha   90.00
_cell.angle_beta   90.00
_cell.angle_gamma   90.00
#
_symmetry.space_group_name_H-M   'P 1'
#
loop_
_entity.id
_entity.type
_entity.pdbx_description
1 polymer ?
#
loop_
_entity_poly.entity_id
_entity_poly.type
_entity_poly.pdbx_seq_one_letter_code
_entity_poly.pdbx_strand_id
1 'polypeptide(L)'
;MALRKFYGALLACVLAFLVVGCSGGSSSNPPSGPISVSFLTAPPSSLATGATTGLVAQVTNDSTGAGVSWTVSCGGSSCGSISPSSTGNGQTTTYTAPSTVPSPATVTITATSVADNTKSAPATVTITSSGAAISVAFASQPPSSLAINATTSIAAIVTNDSKNAGVTWTVTCGSTSCGSFNPTTTASNAATTYTAPSTVPSPATVTVTATSVTDKTKSASATVTITSSSTSVLADGNYVLHVSGQDLNGPYFLVAAFNVKSGAITGGEQDFSDPNIGSSDALVPAQSSIISTGSGNNIQIVLATANTQIGVNGMETIHGTFVSNTRMLISEFDAAAAATGSLDLQTTAATPSGGFAFSMNGNDDSSDNNQISFGGVLNFTGATLSTSNSVFDIADADGTVLTQQTFSSGSVSAPDAYGRVTVNLTPSTASNVPTIALSAYIVDGHTIQIIESQGDGLNADMGGTALAQGSNANNFSTASVSGSTYVDGSIGSDSVGSLILGGSFVFGAGNTASGQLAFNDLENVTPNSFSGANYQVSSTGRVAITNVIPSNLSNITLTFIMYLDGSGNAMIMGVDGVQQTSGSAYQQTATPTYQGNYALAVQGSLYGPVLNNGEVITLPYGAAGPVAINSNAITGFTDYTSQDANPPNFSPFDTYSNATLSGQVNSPSTGNLSVTGLNSYTTGQAGQFGYYPIDSNRLLAIELDENAQGLLVMESSVQPQQ
;
A
#
# COMPACT_ATOMS: atom_id res chain seq x y z
N MET A 1 45.44 -22.23 35.95
CA MET A 1 45.71 -22.78 37.31
C MET A 1 44.72 -23.90 37.51
N ALA A 2 45.02 -25.13 37.89
CA ALA A 2 46.21 -25.86 38.36
C ALA A 2 45.78 -27.37 38.28
N LEU A 3 46.58 -28.43 38.29
CA LEU A 3 47.94 -28.67 38.77
C LEU A 3 48.34 -30.12 38.37
N ARG A 4 49.57 -30.28 37.82
CA ARG A 4 50.65 -31.27 38.12
C ARG A 4 50.31 -32.77 38.31
N LYS A 5 50.90 -33.67 37.50
CA LYS A 5 52.25 -34.31 37.55
C LYS A 5 52.46 -35.39 38.65
N PHE A 6 53.22 -36.42 38.25
CA PHE A 6 54.12 -37.33 39.01
C PHE A 6 53.56 -38.65 39.58
N TYR A 7 54.28 -39.79 39.74
CA TYR A 7 55.68 -40.27 39.64
C TYR A 7 55.65 -41.83 39.48
N GLY A 8 56.59 -42.50 38.79
CA GLY A 8 57.69 -43.33 39.39
C GLY A 8 57.34 -44.84 39.43
N ALA A 9 58.22 -45.87 39.41
CA ALA A 9 59.67 -46.08 39.35
C ALA A 9 59.89 -47.60 38.99
N LEU A 10 60.79 -47.96 38.07
CA LEU A 10 62.13 -48.57 38.28
C LEU A 10 62.18 -49.92 39.06
N LEU A 11 62.68 -50.99 38.41
CA LEU A 11 63.55 -51.99 39.06
C LEU A 11 64.47 -52.69 38.03
N ALA A 12 65.76 -52.64 38.30
CA ALA A 12 66.83 -53.37 37.64
C ALA A 12 67.59 -54.18 38.70
N CYS A 13 68.14 -55.35 38.32
CA CYS A 13 69.36 -56.03 38.82
C CYS A 13 69.32 -57.51 38.37
N VAL A 14 70.25 -58.09 37.60
CA VAL A 14 71.72 -58.33 37.73
C VAL A 14 72.00 -59.83 38.01
N LEU A 15 73.18 -60.29 37.53
CA LEU A 15 73.98 -61.48 37.91
C LEU A 15 73.80 -62.75 37.03
N ALA A 16 74.79 -63.50 36.54
CA ALA A 16 76.24 -63.36 36.29
C ALA A 16 76.75 -64.64 35.56
N PHE A 17 77.83 -64.50 34.79
CA PHE A 17 78.97 -65.43 34.57
C PHE A 17 78.77 -66.97 34.52
N LEU A 18 79.20 -67.64 33.43
CA LEU A 18 80.43 -68.46 33.31
C LEU A 18 80.48 -69.30 32.01
N VAL A 19 81.69 -69.75 31.69
CA VAL A 19 82.20 -70.26 30.41
C VAL A 19 82.37 -71.80 30.45
N VAL A 20 82.40 -72.41 29.26
CA VAL A 20 83.01 -73.72 28.86
C VAL A 20 82.20 -74.99 29.10
N GLY A 21 82.06 -75.81 28.04
CA GLY A 21 82.19 -77.26 28.16
C GLY A 21 81.22 -78.10 27.32
N CYS A 22 81.76 -78.81 26.33
CA CYS A 22 81.11 -79.78 25.45
C CYS A 22 80.22 -80.84 26.13
N SER A 23 79.16 -81.25 25.42
CA SER A 23 78.88 -82.67 25.18
C SER A 23 77.89 -82.83 24.03
N GLY A 24 78.28 -83.58 23.00
CA GLY A 24 77.39 -83.94 21.90
C GLY A 24 76.21 -84.80 22.37
N GLY A 25 75.05 -84.52 21.81
CA GLY A 25 73.85 -85.33 21.96
C GLY A 25 72.97 -85.10 20.74
N SER A 26 73.03 -86.03 19.79
CA SER A 26 72.05 -86.12 18.70
C SER A 26 70.66 -86.30 19.31
N SER A 27 69.78 -85.30 19.17
CA SER A 27 68.37 -85.43 19.49
C SER A 27 67.54 -85.19 18.22
N SER A 28 66.71 -86.18 17.95
CA SER A 28 65.78 -86.31 16.83
C SER A 28 64.93 -85.06 16.60
N ASN A 29 64.86 -84.64 15.34
CA ASN A 29 63.90 -83.66 14.84
C ASN A 29 62.48 -84.06 15.33
N PRO A 30 61.73 -83.21 16.05
CA PRO A 30 60.33 -83.49 16.37
C PRO A 30 59.53 -83.58 15.05
N PRO A 31 58.47 -84.40 14.98
CA PRO A 31 57.67 -84.50 13.76
C PRO A 31 57.12 -83.12 13.41
N SER A 32 57.36 -82.66 12.18
CA SER A 32 56.84 -81.37 11.69
C SER A 32 55.31 -81.37 11.80
N GLY A 33 54.74 -80.35 12.46
CA GLY A 33 53.29 -80.15 12.47
C GLY A 33 52.72 -80.01 11.04
N PRO A 34 51.41 -80.15 10.83
CA PRO A 34 50.82 -79.93 9.52
C PRO A 34 51.01 -78.47 9.07
N ILE A 35 51.17 -78.26 7.76
CA ILE A 35 51.21 -76.91 7.17
C ILE A 35 49.91 -76.17 7.49
N SER A 36 50.02 -74.91 7.91
CA SER A 36 48.87 -74.03 8.13
C SER A 36 49.15 -72.61 7.63
N VAL A 37 48.10 -71.89 7.24
CA VAL A 37 48.17 -70.52 6.69
C VAL A 37 47.34 -69.59 7.57
N SER A 38 47.89 -68.42 7.90
CA SER A 38 47.18 -67.35 8.63
C SER A 38 47.58 -65.98 8.12
N PHE A 39 46.73 -64.96 8.35
CA PHE A 39 47.07 -63.57 8.08
C PHE A 39 47.85 -62.97 9.27
N LEU A 40 49.02 -62.39 9.00
CA LEU A 40 49.72 -61.49 9.93
C LEU A 40 49.20 -60.05 9.79
N THR A 41 48.76 -59.67 8.59
CA THR A 41 48.06 -58.41 8.32
C THR A 41 46.88 -58.73 7.42
N ALA A 42 45.70 -58.83 8.03
CA ALA A 42 44.44 -59.07 7.34
C ALA A 42 43.95 -57.79 6.62
N PRO A 43 43.14 -57.90 5.57
CA PRO A 43 42.53 -56.72 4.96
C PRO A 43 41.57 -56.02 5.94
N PRO A 44 41.29 -54.71 5.76
CA PRO A 44 40.27 -54.01 6.52
C PRO A 44 38.86 -54.54 6.23
N SER A 45 37.91 -54.29 7.14
CA SER A 45 36.51 -54.70 6.97
C SER A 45 35.80 -54.02 5.79
N SER A 46 36.23 -52.80 5.43
CA SER A 46 35.78 -52.09 4.24
C SER A 46 36.91 -51.33 3.53
N LEU A 47 36.75 -51.13 2.23
CA LEU A 47 37.70 -50.39 1.38
C LEU A 47 36.95 -49.67 0.25
N ALA A 48 37.25 -48.40 0.01
CA ALA A 48 36.60 -47.66 -1.08
C ALA A 48 37.05 -48.17 -2.46
N THR A 49 36.21 -48.05 -3.49
CA THR A 49 36.56 -48.37 -4.88
C THR A 49 37.88 -47.72 -5.29
N GLY A 50 38.81 -48.49 -5.86
CA GLY A 50 40.14 -48.03 -6.29
C GLY A 50 41.17 -47.81 -5.18
N ALA A 51 40.81 -47.91 -3.90
CA ALA A 51 41.79 -47.81 -2.80
C ALA A 51 42.62 -49.09 -2.65
N THR A 52 43.77 -48.99 -1.99
CA THR A 52 44.73 -50.09 -1.80
C THR A 52 44.97 -50.42 -0.34
N THR A 53 45.35 -51.67 -0.05
CA THR A 53 45.74 -52.12 1.29
C THR A 53 46.85 -53.17 1.22
N GLY A 54 47.77 -53.15 2.17
CA GLY A 54 48.86 -54.12 2.29
C GLY A 54 48.43 -55.35 3.10
N LEU A 55 48.81 -56.54 2.64
CA LEU A 55 48.45 -57.83 3.23
C LEU A 55 49.69 -58.67 3.48
N VAL A 56 49.72 -59.38 4.60
CA VAL A 56 50.82 -60.29 4.96
C VAL A 56 50.22 -61.58 5.48
N ALA A 57 50.68 -62.72 4.94
CA ALA A 57 50.30 -64.05 5.42
C ALA A 57 51.54 -64.86 5.83
N GLN A 58 51.35 -65.77 6.77
CA GLN A 58 52.36 -66.69 7.27
C GLN A 58 51.96 -68.13 6.96
N VAL A 59 52.90 -68.91 6.44
CA VAL A 59 52.83 -70.37 6.36
C VAL A 59 53.70 -70.94 7.48
N THR A 60 53.12 -71.76 8.36
CA THR A 60 53.86 -72.44 9.44
C THR A 60 54.04 -73.92 9.12
N ASN A 61 55.09 -74.52 9.69
CA ASN A 61 55.51 -75.91 9.43
C ASN A 61 55.82 -76.25 7.97
N ASP A 62 56.15 -75.24 7.15
CA ASP A 62 56.66 -75.43 5.80
C ASP A 62 58.20 -75.45 5.82
N SER A 63 58.77 -76.66 5.78
CA SER A 63 60.23 -76.87 5.75
C SER A 63 60.88 -76.43 4.43
N THR A 64 60.10 -76.15 3.39
CA THR A 64 60.60 -75.70 2.08
C THR A 64 60.61 -74.18 1.93
N GLY A 65 59.86 -73.46 2.76
CA GLY A 65 59.77 -72.01 2.73
C GLY A 65 59.21 -71.45 1.41
N ALA A 66 58.33 -72.20 0.74
CA ALA A 66 57.88 -71.92 -0.62
C ALA A 66 56.98 -70.67 -0.75
N GLY A 67 56.47 -70.15 0.37
CA GLY A 67 55.74 -68.88 0.42
C GLY A 67 54.24 -69.01 0.21
N VAL A 68 53.62 -67.90 -0.20
CA VAL A 68 52.16 -67.72 -0.30
C VAL A 68 51.78 -67.35 -1.73
N SER A 69 50.75 -68.00 -2.27
CA SER A 69 50.04 -67.60 -3.48
C SER A 69 48.75 -66.88 -3.12
N TRP A 70 48.44 -65.80 -3.81
CA TRP A 70 47.32 -64.91 -3.51
C TRP A 70 46.28 -64.91 -4.62
N THR A 71 45.01 -65.03 -4.25
CA THR A 71 43.88 -64.92 -5.19
C THR A 71 42.80 -64.00 -4.65
N VAL A 72 42.03 -63.41 -5.56
CA VAL A 72 40.89 -62.54 -5.24
C VAL A 72 39.66 -62.99 -6.01
N SER A 73 38.51 -63.05 -5.35
CA SER A 73 37.24 -63.46 -5.94
C SER A 73 36.06 -62.67 -5.37
N CYS A 74 34.96 -62.60 -6.11
CA CYS A 74 33.74 -61.89 -5.75
C CYS A 74 32.58 -62.45 -6.59
N GLY A 75 31.35 -61.98 -6.36
CA GLY A 75 30.17 -62.42 -7.12
C GLY A 75 30.13 -61.98 -8.59
N GLY A 76 31.10 -61.16 -9.05
CA GLY A 76 31.17 -60.62 -10.40
C GLY A 76 32.55 -60.77 -11.06
N SER A 77 32.77 -60.13 -12.21
CA SER A 77 33.99 -60.27 -13.03
C SER A 77 35.14 -59.33 -12.66
N SER A 78 34.90 -58.30 -11.84
CA SER A 78 35.89 -57.29 -11.45
C SER A 78 36.02 -57.22 -9.93
N CYS A 79 36.90 -58.05 -9.38
CA CYS A 79 37.11 -58.19 -7.94
C CYS A 79 38.32 -57.41 -7.41
N GLY A 80 38.89 -56.53 -8.24
CA GLY A 80 40.14 -55.85 -7.94
C GLY A 80 41.37 -56.64 -8.41
N SER A 81 42.54 -56.25 -7.94
CA SER A 81 43.81 -56.90 -8.30
C SER A 81 44.70 -57.07 -7.08
N ILE A 82 45.56 -58.10 -7.10
CA ILE A 82 46.56 -58.34 -6.07
C ILE A 82 47.94 -58.40 -6.72
N SER A 83 48.92 -57.67 -6.17
CA SER A 83 50.27 -57.61 -6.73
C SER A 83 51.32 -57.44 -5.62
N PRO A 84 52.35 -58.29 -5.57
CA PRO A 84 52.55 -59.48 -6.40
C PRO A 84 51.58 -60.63 -6.03
N SER A 85 51.20 -61.47 -7.00
CA SER A 85 50.31 -62.62 -6.78
C SER A 85 50.97 -63.81 -6.08
N SER A 86 52.29 -63.74 -5.82
CA SER A 86 53.03 -64.67 -4.98
C SER A 86 54.08 -63.91 -4.16
N THR A 87 54.23 -64.29 -2.89
CA THR A 87 55.18 -63.68 -1.95
C THR A 87 55.93 -64.75 -1.17
N GLY A 88 57.10 -64.41 -0.64
CA GLY A 88 57.77 -65.23 0.38
C GLY A 88 56.97 -65.27 1.69
N ASN A 89 57.29 -66.23 2.57
CA ASN A 89 56.64 -66.34 3.87
C ASN A 89 56.81 -65.04 4.69
N GLY A 90 55.70 -64.46 5.19
CA GLY A 90 55.73 -63.21 5.96
C GLY A 90 56.02 -61.94 5.15
N GLN A 91 56.01 -62.00 3.81
CA GLN A 91 56.24 -60.85 2.94
C GLN A 91 54.91 -60.22 2.46
N THR A 92 54.94 -58.90 2.23
CA THR A 92 53.76 -58.10 1.88
C THR A 92 53.34 -58.26 0.42
N THR A 93 52.03 -58.38 0.18
CA THR A 93 51.37 -58.12 -1.12
C THR A 93 50.41 -56.94 -0.99
N THR A 94 50.01 -56.32 -2.09
CA THR A 94 49.02 -55.22 -2.11
C THR A 94 47.76 -55.63 -2.85
N TYR A 95 46.62 -55.51 -2.18
CA TYR A 95 45.31 -55.58 -2.82
C TYR A 95 44.84 -54.18 -3.23
N THR A 96 44.37 -54.05 -4.47
CA THR A 96 43.72 -52.85 -5.01
C THR A 96 42.25 -53.17 -5.27
N ALA A 97 41.35 -52.45 -4.59
CA ALA A 97 39.92 -52.58 -4.76
C ALA A 97 39.48 -52.30 -6.21
N PRO A 98 38.41 -52.95 -6.70
CA PRO A 98 37.87 -52.68 -8.03
C PRO A 98 37.41 -51.21 -8.18
N SER A 99 37.37 -50.72 -9.41
CA SER A 99 36.91 -49.35 -9.74
C SER A 99 35.39 -49.16 -9.59
N THR A 100 34.63 -50.25 -9.46
CA THR A 100 33.19 -50.26 -9.23
C THR A 100 32.84 -51.22 -8.10
N VAL A 101 31.81 -50.92 -7.32
CA VAL A 101 31.32 -51.82 -6.26
C VAL A 101 30.77 -53.11 -6.90
N PRO A 102 31.31 -54.30 -6.57
CA PRO A 102 30.78 -55.58 -7.06
C PRO A 102 29.39 -55.87 -6.48
N SER A 103 28.66 -56.82 -7.06
CA SER A 103 27.37 -57.31 -6.55
C SER A 103 27.45 -58.81 -6.28
N PRO A 104 27.41 -59.28 -5.02
CA PRO A 104 27.37 -58.51 -3.78
C PRO A 104 28.62 -57.64 -3.55
N ALA A 105 28.50 -56.60 -2.71
CA ALA A 105 29.55 -55.60 -2.42
C ALA A 105 30.73 -56.14 -1.60
N THR A 106 31.05 -57.43 -1.72
CA THR A 106 32.06 -58.12 -0.92
C THR A 106 33.05 -58.83 -1.84
N VAL A 107 34.32 -58.68 -1.51
CA VAL A 107 35.45 -59.36 -2.16
C VAL A 107 36.11 -60.30 -1.15
N THR A 108 36.49 -61.50 -1.59
CA THR A 108 37.23 -62.50 -0.81
C THR A 108 38.66 -62.59 -1.32
N ILE A 109 39.63 -62.45 -0.42
CA ILE A 109 41.06 -62.58 -0.68
C ILE A 109 41.55 -63.84 0.00
N THR A 110 42.20 -64.73 -0.75
CA THR A 110 42.66 -66.03 -0.25
C THR A 110 44.17 -66.13 -0.36
N ALA A 111 44.82 -66.35 0.79
CA ALA A 111 46.22 -66.72 0.90
C ALA A 111 46.34 -68.26 0.89
N THR A 112 47.08 -68.84 -0.04
CA THR A 112 47.27 -70.29 -0.18
C THR A 112 48.74 -70.65 -0.04
N SER A 113 49.06 -71.72 0.70
CA SER A 113 50.44 -72.21 0.80
C SER A 113 50.90 -72.76 -0.55
N VAL A 114 52.09 -72.35 -1.00
CA VAL A 114 52.70 -72.88 -2.22
C VAL A 114 53.20 -74.33 -2.02
N ALA A 115 53.62 -74.67 -0.79
CA ALA A 115 54.12 -76.00 -0.46
C ALA A 115 52.99 -77.05 -0.30
N ASP A 116 51.80 -76.62 0.14
CA ASP A 116 50.60 -77.45 0.23
C ASP A 116 49.36 -76.64 -0.19
N ASN A 117 49.00 -76.77 -1.46
CA ASN A 117 47.88 -76.05 -2.06
C ASN A 117 46.50 -76.43 -1.46
N THR A 118 46.43 -77.42 -0.58
CA THR A 118 45.20 -77.75 0.16
C THR A 118 44.99 -76.86 1.40
N LYS A 119 45.96 -76.02 1.75
CA LYS A 119 45.93 -75.13 2.93
C LYS A 119 45.84 -73.67 2.50
N SER A 120 44.79 -72.99 2.98
CA SER A 120 44.55 -71.59 2.67
C SER A 120 43.83 -70.86 3.82
N ALA A 121 43.98 -69.54 3.87
CA ALA A 121 43.22 -68.64 4.72
C ALA A 121 42.46 -67.61 3.86
N PRO A 122 41.11 -67.60 3.88
CA PRO A 122 40.31 -66.56 3.24
C PRO A 122 40.05 -65.37 4.19
N ALA A 123 39.92 -64.17 3.64
CA ALA A 123 39.46 -62.96 4.33
C ALA A 123 38.54 -62.14 3.41
N THR A 124 37.53 -61.46 3.98
CA THR A 124 36.53 -60.69 3.21
C THR A 124 36.68 -59.18 3.41
N VAL A 125 36.37 -58.41 2.36
CA VAL A 125 36.41 -56.93 2.33
C VAL A 125 35.13 -56.41 1.71
N THR A 126 34.43 -55.49 2.39
CA THR A 126 33.27 -54.80 1.81
C THR A 126 33.73 -53.60 0.98
N ILE A 127 33.37 -53.53 -0.29
CA ILE A 127 33.76 -52.43 -1.18
C ILE A 127 32.70 -51.32 -1.11
N THR A 128 33.11 -50.11 -0.75
CA THR A 128 32.22 -48.93 -0.68
C THR A 128 32.48 -47.98 -1.85
N SER A 129 31.45 -47.28 -2.32
CA SER A 129 31.62 -46.24 -3.36
C SER A 129 32.38 -45.04 -2.77
N SER A 130 33.34 -44.48 -3.52
CA SER A 130 34.07 -43.28 -3.09
C SER A 130 33.44 -41.95 -3.57
N GLY A 131 32.32 -41.99 -4.29
CA GLY A 131 31.65 -40.78 -4.79
C GLY A 131 30.78 -40.14 -3.71
N ALA A 132 30.98 -38.84 -3.46
CA ALA A 132 29.99 -38.05 -2.72
C ALA A 132 28.64 -38.12 -3.46
N ALA A 133 27.54 -38.25 -2.72
CA ALA A 133 26.22 -38.36 -3.34
C ALA A 133 25.87 -37.09 -4.13
N ILE A 134 25.18 -37.26 -5.26
CA ILE A 134 24.61 -36.13 -6.01
C ILE A 134 23.67 -35.36 -5.09
N SER A 135 23.75 -34.02 -5.13
CA SER A 135 22.80 -33.14 -4.47
C SER A 135 22.40 -31.98 -5.38
N VAL A 136 21.20 -31.46 -5.17
CA VAL A 136 20.62 -30.35 -5.94
C VAL A 136 20.24 -29.24 -4.97
N ALA A 137 20.56 -27.99 -5.31
CA ALA A 137 20.14 -26.81 -4.56
C ALA A 137 19.80 -25.67 -5.52
N PHE A 138 18.94 -24.74 -5.12
CA PHE A 138 18.70 -23.52 -5.89
C PHE A 138 19.92 -22.59 -5.81
N ALA A 139 20.37 -22.11 -6.97
CA ALA A 139 21.34 -21.03 -7.10
C ALA A 139 20.66 -19.65 -7.12
N SER A 140 19.47 -19.59 -7.72
CA SER A 140 18.55 -18.45 -7.66
C SER A 140 17.20 -18.97 -7.16
N GLN A 141 16.82 -18.53 -5.97
CA GLN A 141 15.65 -19.05 -5.26
C GLN A 141 14.35 -18.55 -5.91
N PRO A 142 13.31 -19.42 -6.05
CA PRO A 142 11.98 -18.95 -6.42
C PRO A 142 11.47 -17.90 -5.40
N PRO A 143 10.74 -16.86 -5.85
CA PRO A 143 10.16 -15.87 -4.95
C PRO A 143 9.11 -16.49 -4.03
N SER A 144 8.80 -15.85 -2.90
CA SER A 144 7.76 -16.31 -1.98
C SER A 144 6.34 -16.18 -2.58
N SER A 145 6.11 -15.21 -3.47
CA SER A 145 4.85 -15.02 -4.20
C SER A 145 5.08 -14.59 -5.66
N LEU A 146 4.10 -14.85 -6.51
CA LEU A 146 4.10 -14.46 -7.92
C LEU A 146 2.66 -14.31 -8.43
N ALA A 147 2.33 -13.23 -9.14
CA ALA A 147 0.99 -13.04 -9.71
C ALA A 147 0.73 -14.01 -10.88
N ILE A 148 -0.53 -14.32 -11.18
CA ILE A 148 -0.92 -15.08 -12.37
C ILE A 148 -0.28 -14.49 -13.63
N ASN A 149 0.14 -15.35 -14.57
CA ASN A 149 0.86 -15.00 -15.80
C ASN A 149 2.23 -14.29 -15.63
N ALA A 150 2.64 -13.89 -14.42
CA ALA A 150 3.95 -13.27 -14.22
C ALA A 150 5.09 -14.29 -14.37
N THR A 151 6.30 -13.79 -14.67
CA THR A 151 7.48 -14.63 -14.90
C THR A 151 8.61 -14.33 -13.92
N THR A 152 9.40 -15.35 -13.56
CA THR A 152 10.62 -15.19 -12.77
C THR A 152 11.75 -16.08 -13.29
N SER A 153 13.00 -15.64 -13.14
CA SER A 153 14.19 -16.39 -13.54
C SER A 153 14.75 -17.16 -12.35
N ILE A 154 14.94 -18.48 -12.50
CA ILE A 154 15.44 -19.37 -11.44
C ILE A 154 16.54 -20.28 -11.98
N ALA A 155 17.44 -20.72 -11.10
CA ALA A 155 18.56 -21.59 -11.45
C ALA A 155 18.85 -22.59 -10.32
N ALA A 156 19.40 -23.76 -10.66
CA ALA A 156 19.79 -24.79 -9.70
C ALA A 156 21.20 -25.32 -9.99
N ILE A 157 21.93 -25.66 -8.93
CA ILE A 157 23.26 -26.28 -9.00
C ILE A 157 23.13 -27.76 -8.63
N VAL A 158 23.75 -28.61 -9.45
CA VAL A 158 23.97 -30.04 -9.15
C VAL A 158 25.43 -30.22 -8.74
N THR A 159 25.67 -30.78 -7.55
CA THR A 159 27.02 -31.11 -7.07
C THR A 159 27.26 -32.61 -7.12
N ASN A 160 28.53 -33.00 -7.23
CA ASN A 160 28.99 -34.40 -7.34
C ASN A 160 28.42 -35.18 -8.53
N ASP A 161 27.94 -34.49 -9.57
CA ASP A 161 27.50 -35.11 -10.81
C ASP A 161 28.64 -35.13 -11.85
N SER A 162 29.36 -36.24 -11.92
CA SER A 162 30.44 -36.44 -12.91
C SER A 162 30.01 -36.30 -14.38
N LYS A 163 28.70 -36.39 -14.68
CA LYS A 163 28.16 -36.24 -16.04
C LYS A 163 27.74 -34.81 -16.37
N ASN A 164 27.70 -33.91 -15.38
CA ASN A 164 27.23 -32.53 -15.52
C ASN A 164 25.91 -32.43 -16.30
N ALA A 165 24.98 -33.34 -16.07
CA ALA A 165 23.78 -33.48 -16.90
C ALA A 165 22.70 -32.43 -16.58
N GLY A 166 22.86 -31.68 -15.49
CA GLY A 166 21.97 -30.59 -15.10
C GLY A 166 20.67 -31.06 -14.44
N VAL A 167 19.61 -30.27 -14.60
CA VAL A 167 18.30 -30.51 -13.96
C VAL A 167 17.14 -30.48 -14.94
N THR A 168 16.08 -31.20 -14.59
CA THR A 168 14.74 -31.06 -15.17
C THR A 168 13.84 -30.28 -14.22
N TRP A 169 13.11 -29.30 -14.75
CA TRP A 169 12.20 -28.44 -14.01
C TRP A 169 10.75 -28.92 -14.13
N THR A 170 10.06 -29.01 -12.99
CA THR A 170 8.65 -29.38 -12.91
C THR A 170 7.91 -28.48 -11.92
N VAL A 171 6.62 -28.24 -12.17
CA VAL A 171 5.75 -27.48 -11.27
C VAL A 171 4.46 -28.26 -11.03
N THR A 172 4.01 -28.29 -9.79
CA THR A 172 2.77 -28.98 -9.38
C THR A 172 1.93 -28.07 -8.49
N CYS A 173 0.62 -28.27 -8.49
CA CYS A 173 -0.36 -27.52 -7.69
C CYS A 173 -1.66 -28.33 -7.57
N GLY A 174 -2.67 -27.80 -6.89
CA GLY A 174 -3.99 -28.46 -6.75
C GLY A 174 -4.86 -28.47 -8.01
N SER A 175 -4.34 -28.02 -9.17
CA SER A 175 -5.07 -27.93 -10.44
C SER A 175 -4.27 -28.54 -11.61
N THR A 176 -4.85 -28.56 -12.82
CA THR A 176 -4.17 -29.05 -14.04
C THR A 176 -3.27 -28.02 -14.70
N SER A 177 -3.36 -26.75 -14.32
CA SER A 177 -2.57 -25.65 -14.88
C SER A 177 -1.79 -24.96 -13.76
N CYS A 178 -0.51 -25.31 -13.62
CA CYS A 178 0.37 -24.83 -12.54
C CYS A 178 1.46 -23.88 -13.04
N GLY A 179 1.37 -23.42 -14.30
CA GLY A 179 2.41 -22.65 -14.97
C GLY A 179 3.32 -23.50 -15.84
N SER A 180 4.40 -22.90 -16.33
CA SER A 180 5.32 -23.56 -17.28
C SER A 180 6.77 -23.10 -17.10
N PHE A 181 7.71 -23.90 -17.61
CA PHE A 181 9.13 -23.54 -17.68
C PHE A 181 9.60 -23.43 -19.11
N ASN A 182 10.48 -22.46 -19.38
CA ASN A 182 11.19 -22.35 -20.63
C ASN A 182 12.67 -21.97 -20.37
N PRO A 183 13.65 -22.87 -20.63
CA PRO A 183 13.50 -24.27 -21.05
C PRO A 183 13.19 -25.23 -19.88
N THR A 184 12.54 -26.37 -20.15
CA THR A 184 12.20 -27.38 -19.11
C THR A 184 13.39 -28.19 -18.59
N THR A 185 14.56 -28.05 -19.21
CA THR A 185 15.83 -28.64 -18.76
C THR A 185 16.96 -27.63 -18.89
N THR A 186 17.84 -27.58 -17.91
CA THR A 186 18.98 -26.66 -17.90
C THR A 186 20.26 -27.37 -17.45
N ALA A 187 21.41 -26.89 -17.91
CA ALA A 187 22.70 -27.28 -17.33
C ALA A 187 22.80 -26.83 -15.86
N SER A 188 23.74 -27.40 -15.10
CA SER A 188 24.02 -26.95 -13.73
C SER A 188 24.36 -25.45 -13.74
N ASN A 189 23.71 -24.69 -12.85
CA ASN A 189 23.81 -23.24 -12.73
C ASN A 189 23.30 -22.42 -13.93
N ALA A 190 22.61 -23.03 -14.90
CA ALA A 190 21.94 -22.30 -15.97
C ALA A 190 20.49 -21.97 -15.61
N ALA A 191 20.03 -20.77 -15.97
CA ALA A 191 18.71 -20.27 -15.63
C ALA A 191 17.60 -20.83 -16.54
N THR A 192 16.40 -20.96 -15.98
CA THR A 192 15.13 -21.12 -16.69
C THR A 192 14.17 -20.02 -16.28
N THR A 193 13.22 -19.68 -17.16
CA THR A 193 12.09 -18.82 -16.81
C THR A 193 10.91 -19.68 -16.36
N TYR A 194 10.38 -19.42 -15.17
CA TYR A 194 9.07 -19.91 -14.72
C TYR A 194 8.00 -18.89 -15.08
N THR A 195 6.89 -19.33 -15.66
CA THR A 195 5.68 -18.52 -15.89
C THR A 195 4.56 -19.07 -15.01
N ALA A 196 3.99 -18.23 -14.15
CA ALA A 196 2.86 -18.58 -13.28
C ALA A 196 1.62 -18.99 -14.09
N PRO A 197 0.70 -19.81 -13.52
CA PRO A 197 -0.55 -20.15 -14.18
C PRO A 197 -1.42 -18.92 -14.45
N SER A 198 -2.38 -19.04 -15.38
CA SER A 198 -3.30 -17.95 -15.74
C SER A 198 -4.47 -17.76 -14.77
N THR A 199 -4.61 -18.65 -13.78
CA THR A 199 -5.63 -18.59 -12.72
C THR A 199 -5.01 -18.99 -11.38
N VAL A 200 -5.57 -18.49 -10.28
CA VAL A 200 -5.11 -18.86 -8.92
C VAL A 200 -5.53 -20.32 -8.66
N PRO A 201 -4.59 -21.25 -8.38
CA PRO A 201 -4.93 -22.64 -8.04
C PRO A 201 -5.59 -22.72 -6.65
N SER A 202 -6.23 -23.86 -6.34
CA SER A 202 -6.74 -24.14 -4.99
C SER A 202 -6.08 -25.40 -4.44
N PRO A 203 -5.24 -25.31 -3.40
CA PRO A 203 -4.80 -24.10 -2.69
C PRO A 203 -3.97 -23.13 -3.58
N ALA A 204 -3.89 -21.85 -3.19
CA ALA A 204 -3.25 -20.74 -3.93
C ALA A 204 -1.71 -20.82 -3.97
N THR A 205 -1.14 -22.01 -4.09
CA THR A 205 0.30 -22.25 -4.09
C THR A 205 0.69 -23.21 -5.20
N VAL A 206 1.92 -23.04 -5.70
CA VAL A 206 2.58 -23.96 -6.63
C VAL A 206 3.89 -24.45 -6.01
N THR A 207 4.31 -25.66 -6.33
CA THR A 207 5.58 -26.24 -5.90
C THR A 207 6.50 -26.38 -7.09
N VAL A 208 7.57 -25.58 -7.13
CA VAL A 208 8.63 -25.64 -8.14
C VAL A 208 9.66 -26.68 -7.70
N THR A 209 10.05 -27.59 -8.59
CA THR A 209 11.03 -28.64 -8.31
C THR A 209 12.09 -28.73 -9.42
N ALA A 210 13.36 -28.71 -9.03
CA ALA A 210 14.50 -29.02 -9.89
C ALA A 210 15.02 -30.41 -9.54
N THR A 211 15.01 -31.35 -10.50
CA THR A 211 15.44 -32.75 -10.31
C THR A 211 16.71 -33.04 -11.10
N SER A 212 17.71 -33.69 -10.50
CA SER A 212 18.92 -34.07 -11.24
C SER A 212 18.59 -35.02 -12.40
N VAL A 213 19.18 -34.74 -13.56
CA VAL A 213 19.04 -35.61 -14.74
C VAL A 213 19.75 -36.95 -14.53
N THR A 214 20.89 -36.94 -13.83
CA THR A 214 21.73 -38.12 -13.55
C THR A 214 21.15 -39.01 -12.46
N ASP A 215 20.70 -38.45 -11.34
CA ASP A 215 20.05 -39.18 -10.24
C ASP A 215 18.67 -38.57 -9.94
N LYS A 216 17.63 -39.18 -10.51
CA LYS A 216 16.24 -38.71 -10.39
C LYS A 216 15.67 -38.80 -8.97
N THR A 217 16.41 -39.37 -8.00
CA THR A 217 16.02 -39.36 -6.59
C THR A 217 16.47 -38.10 -5.85
N LYS A 218 17.21 -37.20 -6.51
CA LYS A 218 17.75 -35.97 -5.93
C LYS A 218 17.11 -34.75 -6.57
N SER A 219 16.50 -33.91 -5.73
CA SER A 219 15.84 -32.69 -6.14
C SER A 219 15.93 -31.59 -5.08
N ALA A 220 15.63 -30.36 -5.50
CA ALA A 220 15.33 -29.23 -4.63
C ALA A 220 13.92 -28.72 -4.96
N SER A 221 13.13 -28.37 -3.95
CA SER A 221 11.77 -27.87 -4.11
C SER A 221 11.52 -26.60 -3.31
N ALA A 222 10.70 -25.70 -3.83
CA ALA A 222 10.24 -24.49 -3.15
C ALA A 222 8.77 -24.21 -3.49
N THR A 223 8.04 -23.64 -2.53
CA THR A 223 6.64 -23.23 -2.69
C THR A 223 6.57 -21.75 -3.06
N VAL A 224 5.72 -21.41 -4.02
CA VAL A 224 5.41 -20.03 -4.43
C VAL A 224 3.90 -19.81 -4.26
N THR A 225 3.51 -18.76 -3.55
CA THR A 225 2.10 -18.35 -3.46
C THR A 225 1.68 -17.64 -4.74
N ILE A 226 0.63 -18.11 -5.40
CA ILE A 226 0.08 -17.48 -6.60
C ILE A 226 -1.00 -16.49 -6.19
N THR A 227 -0.80 -15.22 -6.52
CA THR A 227 -1.79 -14.17 -6.30
C THR A 227 -2.54 -13.91 -7.60
N SER A 228 -3.80 -13.47 -7.52
CA SER A 228 -4.47 -12.90 -8.68
C SER A 228 -3.67 -11.70 -9.21
N SER A 229 -3.74 -11.45 -10.52
CA SER A 229 -3.28 -10.17 -11.06
C SER A 229 -4.27 -9.14 -10.57
N SER A 230 -3.81 -8.10 -9.90
CA SER A 230 -4.63 -6.91 -9.71
C SER A 230 -4.93 -6.39 -11.11
N THR A 231 -6.19 -6.41 -11.51
CA THR A 231 -6.65 -5.47 -12.54
C THR A 231 -6.41 -4.10 -11.92
N SER A 232 -5.52 -3.30 -12.52
CA SER A 232 -5.21 -1.96 -12.03
C SER A 232 -6.51 -1.16 -11.99
N VAL A 233 -7.01 -0.87 -10.79
CA VAL A 233 -8.27 -0.16 -10.60
C VAL A 233 -8.10 1.32 -10.94
N LEU A 234 -6.95 1.89 -10.57
CA LEU A 234 -6.46 3.18 -11.03
C LEU A 234 -5.36 2.96 -12.06
N ALA A 235 -5.23 3.90 -13.00
CA ALA A 235 -4.11 3.90 -13.94
C ALA A 235 -2.79 4.22 -13.21
N ASP A 236 -1.66 3.92 -13.85
CA ASP A 236 -0.36 4.37 -13.35
C ASP A 236 -0.31 5.91 -13.37
N GLY A 237 0.07 6.51 -12.25
CA GLY A 237 0.06 7.97 -12.11
C GLY A 237 0.25 8.43 -10.68
N ASN A 238 0.43 9.72 -10.51
CA ASN A 238 0.40 10.39 -9.21
C ASN A 238 -1.02 10.87 -8.99
N TYR A 239 -1.57 10.65 -7.80
CA TYR A 239 -2.91 11.12 -7.45
C TYR A 239 -2.84 12.02 -6.23
N VAL A 240 -3.64 13.08 -6.24
CA VAL A 240 -3.89 13.93 -5.06
C VAL A 240 -5.29 13.64 -4.57
N LEU A 241 -5.40 13.32 -3.29
CA LEU A 241 -6.63 13.13 -2.56
C LEU A 241 -6.82 14.32 -1.62
N HIS A 242 -8.04 14.82 -1.51
CA HIS A 242 -8.42 15.66 -0.37
C HIS A 242 -9.77 15.22 0.17
N VAL A 243 -9.94 15.30 1.48
CA VAL A 243 -11.25 15.20 2.15
C VAL A 243 -11.38 16.31 3.19
N SER A 244 -12.61 16.80 3.32
CA SER A 244 -13.03 17.70 4.38
C SER A 244 -14.25 17.11 5.07
N GLY A 245 -14.28 17.21 6.38
CA GLY A 245 -15.25 16.54 7.21
C GLY A 245 -15.26 17.05 8.62
N GLN A 246 -15.86 16.25 9.47
CA GLN A 246 -15.78 16.39 10.91
C GLN A 246 -15.55 15.00 11.52
N ASP A 247 -14.83 14.95 12.62
CA ASP A 247 -14.78 13.79 13.51
C ASP A 247 -15.52 14.11 14.82
N LEU A 248 -15.25 13.37 15.89
CA LEU A 248 -15.84 13.65 17.21
C LEU A 248 -15.16 14.81 17.97
N ASN A 249 -14.04 15.32 17.46
CA ASN A 249 -13.26 16.40 18.05
C ASN A 249 -13.51 17.75 17.36
N GLY A 250 -13.93 17.73 16.09
CA GLY A 250 -14.31 18.90 15.33
C GLY A 250 -13.94 18.74 13.86
N PRO A 251 -13.45 19.80 13.19
CA PRO A 251 -13.13 19.73 11.77
C PRO A 251 -12.04 18.71 11.48
N TYR A 252 -12.17 18.04 10.34
CA TYR A 252 -11.25 17.01 9.88
C TYR A 252 -10.80 17.32 8.46
N PHE A 253 -9.50 17.46 8.25
CA PHE A 253 -8.90 17.71 6.95
C PHE A 253 -7.74 16.77 6.67
N LEU A 254 -7.73 16.22 5.46
CA LEU A 254 -6.65 15.39 4.95
C LEU A 254 -6.38 15.78 3.50
N VAL A 255 -5.11 16.03 3.19
CA VAL A 255 -4.63 16.14 1.81
C VAL A 255 -3.44 15.19 1.64
N ALA A 256 -3.54 14.27 0.69
CA ALA A 256 -2.51 13.27 0.43
C ALA A 256 -2.13 13.22 -1.04
N ALA A 257 -0.87 12.90 -1.34
CA ALA A 257 -0.43 12.59 -2.69
C ALA A 257 0.31 11.25 -2.72
N PHE A 258 -0.05 10.38 -3.67
CA PHE A 258 0.53 9.04 -3.76
C PHE A 258 0.73 8.56 -5.20
N ASN A 259 1.75 7.73 -5.41
CA ASN A 259 2.05 7.14 -6.71
C ASN A 259 1.42 5.76 -6.85
N VAL A 260 0.62 5.57 -7.90
CA VAL A 260 0.11 4.28 -8.34
C VAL A 260 1.00 3.73 -9.45
N LYS A 261 1.44 2.48 -9.30
CA LYS A 261 2.16 1.75 -10.35
C LYS A 261 1.78 0.27 -10.34
N SER A 262 1.32 -0.21 -11.49
CA SER A 262 0.84 -1.59 -11.69
C SER A 262 -0.23 -1.98 -10.65
N GLY A 263 -1.13 -1.05 -10.35
CA GLY A 263 -2.25 -1.23 -9.41
C GLY A 263 -1.87 -1.18 -7.93
N ALA A 264 -0.63 -0.86 -7.58
CA ALA A 264 -0.19 -0.72 -6.18
C ALA A 264 0.22 0.73 -5.87
N ILE A 265 -0.02 1.16 -4.63
CA ILE A 265 0.58 2.36 -4.08
C ILE A 265 2.07 2.06 -3.86
N THR A 266 2.95 2.91 -4.37
CA THR A 266 4.42 2.70 -4.32
C THR A 266 5.18 3.74 -3.51
N GLY A 267 4.49 4.80 -3.10
CA GLY A 267 5.02 5.91 -2.31
C GLY A 267 3.94 6.99 -2.18
N GLY A 268 4.13 7.89 -1.24
CA GLY A 268 3.24 9.03 -1.04
C GLY A 268 3.49 9.70 0.29
N GLU A 269 2.84 10.83 0.49
CA GLU A 269 2.84 11.62 1.70
C GLU A 269 1.48 12.29 1.90
N GLN A 270 1.24 12.79 3.10
CA GLN A 270 0.05 13.53 3.45
C GLN A 270 0.28 14.61 4.49
N ASP A 271 -0.63 15.57 4.53
CA ASP A 271 -0.84 16.47 5.65
C ASP A 271 -2.25 16.26 6.19
N PHE A 272 -2.33 16.28 7.52
CA PHE A 272 -3.53 16.02 8.31
C PHE A 272 -3.70 17.15 9.33
N SER A 273 -4.94 17.57 9.57
CA SER A 273 -5.30 18.57 10.58
C SER A 273 -6.68 18.25 11.16
N ASP A 274 -6.72 18.12 12.48
CA ASP A 274 -7.88 18.13 13.36
C ASP A 274 -7.50 18.85 14.69
N PRO A 275 -8.46 19.17 15.57
CA PRO A 275 -8.18 19.88 16.84
C PRO A 275 -7.22 19.18 17.82
N ASN A 276 -6.92 17.89 17.63
CA ASN A 276 -6.02 17.15 18.51
C ASN A 276 -4.64 16.93 17.89
N ILE A 277 -4.57 16.84 16.57
CA ILE A 277 -3.43 16.36 15.80
C ILE A 277 -3.38 17.15 14.49
N GLY A 278 -2.20 17.70 14.21
CA GLY A 278 -1.82 17.81 12.81
C GLY A 278 -0.41 17.35 12.57
N SER A 279 -0.22 16.82 11.37
CA SER A 279 0.94 16.00 11.06
C SER A 279 1.18 16.01 9.56
N SER A 280 2.44 16.17 9.17
CA SER A 280 2.91 15.74 7.85
C SER A 280 3.49 14.35 7.99
N ASP A 281 3.00 13.39 7.22
CA ASP A 281 3.39 11.98 7.35
C ASP A 281 3.63 11.30 6.01
N ALA A 282 4.61 10.40 5.98
CA ALA A 282 4.88 9.57 4.82
C ALA A 282 3.95 8.34 4.83
N LEU A 283 3.42 7.99 3.66
CA LEU A 283 2.62 6.76 3.54
C LEU A 283 3.51 5.52 3.66
N VAL A 284 2.95 4.41 4.13
CA VAL A 284 3.58 3.09 4.22
C VAL A 284 3.06 2.18 3.10
N PRO A 285 3.70 2.14 1.91
CA PRO A 285 3.12 1.53 0.72
C PRO A 285 2.89 0.02 0.85
N ALA A 286 3.67 -0.65 1.71
CA ALA A 286 3.53 -2.08 1.97
C ALA A 286 2.23 -2.45 2.72
N GLN A 287 1.56 -1.46 3.31
CA GLN A 287 0.30 -1.63 4.06
C GLN A 287 -0.87 -0.89 3.40
N SER A 288 -0.60 0.05 2.48
CA SER A 288 -1.62 0.71 1.66
C SER A 288 -2.15 -0.23 0.56
N SER A 289 -3.38 0.01 0.11
CA SER A 289 -3.98 -0.81 -0.96
C SER A 289 -5.04 -0.05 -1.77
N ILE A 290 -5.29 -0.53 -2.99
CA ILE A 290 -6.38 -0.08 -3.84
C ILE A 290 -7.09 -1.32 -4.37
N ILE A 291 -8.40 -1.44 -4.11
CA ILE A 291 -9.21 -2.58 -4.55
C ILE A 291 -10.53 -2.09 -5.16
N SER A 292 -11.09 -2.86 -6.09
CA SER A 292 -12.49 -2.67 -6.49
C SER A 292 -13.39 -3.29 -5.43
N THR A 293 -14.48 -2.62 -5.08
CA THR A 293 -15.49 -3.17 -4.16
C THR A 293 -16.44 -4.16 -4.85
N GLY A 294 -16.36 -4.28 -6.18
CA GLY A 294 -17.21 -5.17 -6.99
C GLY A 294 -18.61 -4.61 -7.31
N SER A 295 -18.98 -3.44 -6.76
CA SER A 295 -20.27 -2.79 -6.98
C SER A 295 -20.10 -1.50 -7.79
N GLY A 296 -20.78 -1.35 -8.93
CA GLY A 296 -21.00 -0.06 -9.59
C GLY A 296 -19.76 0.78 -9.98
N ASN A 297 -18.58 0.15 -10.15
CA ASN A 297 -17.27 0.80 -10.30
C ASN A 297 -16.78 1.56 -9.05
N ASN A 298 -17.26 1.23 -7.86
CA ASN A 298 -16.69 1.73 -6.62
C ASN A 298 -15.36 1.05 -6.32
N ILE A 299 -14.52 1.80 -5.62
CA ILE A 299 -13.19 1.38 -5.21
C ILE A 299 -13.02 1.69 -3.74
N GLN A 300 -12.19 0.91 -3.07
CA GLN A 300 -11.68 1.21 -1.75
C GLN A 300 -10.18 1.51 -1.88
N ILE A 301 -9.77 2.61 -1.28
CA ILE A 301 -8.38 3.02 -1.10
C ILE A 301 -8.09 2.94 0.38
N VAL A 302 -6.99 2.32 0.74
CA VAL A 302 -6.49 2.30 2.10
C VAL A 302 -5.13 2.96 2.11
N LEU A 303 -5.00 4.06 2.84
CA LEU A 303 -3.75 4.76 3.08
C LEU A 303 -3.23 4.35 4.46
N ALA A 304 -2.09 3.66 4.49
CA ALA A 304 -1.39 3.37 5.73
C ALA A 304 -0.39 4.50 6.02
N THR A 305 -0.37 4.98 7.25
CA THR A 305 0.45 6.08 7.72
C THR A 305 1.55 5.53 8.65
N ALA A 306 2.62 6.29 8.88
CA ALA A 306 3.62 5.96 9.90
C ALA A 306 3.19 6.44 11.30
N ASN A 307 2.19 7.31 11.38
CA ASN A 307 1.60 7.80 12.63
C ASN A 307 0.32 7.05 13.02
N THR A 308 0.41 6.21 14.05
CA THR A 308 -0.72 5.41 14.54
C THR A 308 -1.88 6.21 15.13
N GLN A 309 -1.73 7.53 15.31
CA GLN A 309 -2.80 8.40 15.80
C GLN A 309 -3.69 8.96 14.68
N ILE A 310 -3.27 8.82 13.40
CA ILE A 310 -4.06 9.25 12.24
C ILE A 310 -4.94 8.08 11.78
N GLY A 311 -6.19 8.37 11.40
CA GLY A 311 -7.16 7.35 11.00
C GLY A 311 -7.41 6.30 12.10
N VAL A 312 -7.76 5.08 11.71
CA VAL A 312 -7.98 3.97 12.64
C VAL A 312 -6.67 3.18 12.85
N ASN A 313 -5.89 3.60 13.85
CA ASN A 313 -4.57 3.03 14.19
C ASN A 313 -3.51 3.19 13.06
N GLY A 314 -3.47 4.36 12.42
CA GLY A 314 -2.55 4.63 11.30
C GLY A 314 -3.06 4.17 9.95
N MET A 315 -4.38 3.98 9.81
CA MET A 315 -5.02 3.50 8.59
C MET A 315 -6.23 4.36 8.26
N GLU A 316 -6.23 4.98 7.09
CA GLU A 316 -7.36 5.75 6.56
C GLU A 316 -8.00 4.95 5.43
N THR A 317 -9.29 4.66 5.55
CA THR A 317 -10.07 3.91 4.56
C THR A 317 -11.01 4.84 3.83
N ILE A 318 -10.83 4.95 2.51
CA ILE A 318 -11.60 5.82 1.65
C ILE A 318 -12.34 4.99 0.60
N HIS A 319 -13.62 5.27 0.40
CA HIS A 319 -14.41 4.72 -0.70
C HIS A 319 -14.63 5.79 -1.77
N GLY A 320 -14.63 5.37 -3.04
CA GLY A 320 -14.70 6.31 -4.16
C GLY A 320 -15.51 5.81 -5.34
N THR A 321 -16.14 6.74 -6.05
CA THR A 321 -16.87 6.51 -7.31
C THR A 321 -16.26 7.35 -8.43
N PHE A 322 -16.03 6.74 -9.59
CA PHE A 322 -15.45 7.45 -10.74
C PHE A 322 -16.40 8.50 -11.32
N VAL A 323 -15.87 9.71 -11.50
CA VAL A 323 -16.42 10.72 -12.43
C VAL A 323 -15.82 10.49 -13.82
N SER A 324 -14.51 10.28 -13.88
CA SER A 324 -13.75 10.00 -15.09
C SER A 324 -12.48 9.20 -14.75
N ASN A 325 -11.66 8.85 -15.74
CA ASN A 325 -10.38 8.16 -15.49
C ASN A 325 -9.37 8.97 -14.65
N THR A 326 -9.61 10.28 -14.47
CA THR A 326 -8.70 11.19 -13.75
C THR A 326 -9.34 11.81 -12.52
N ARG A 327 -10.60 11.49 -12.20
CA ARG A 327 -11.34 12.12 -11.10
C ARG A 327 -12.35 11.18 -10.48
N MET A 328 -12.40 11.17 -9.15
CA MET A 328 -13.38 10.44 -8.36
C MET A 328 -13.95 11.34 -7.27
N LEU A 329 -15.23 11.14 -6.95
CA LEU A 329 -15.79 11.62 -5.70
C LEU A 329 -15.61 10.55 -4.64
N ILE A 330 -15.19 10.95 -3.45
CA ILE A 330 -14.77 10.04 -2.38
C ILE A 330 -15.41 10.40 -1.04
N SER A 331 -15.52 9.40 -0.18
CA SER A 331 -15.93 9.52 1.21
C SER A 331 -14.99 8.69 2.08
N GLU A 332 -14.64 9.22 3.24
CA GLU A 332 -14.06 8.42 4.30
C GLU A 332 -15.03 7.33 4.75
N PHE A 333 -14.49 6.15 5.04
CA PHE A 333 -15.23 4.91 5.26
C PHE A 333 -14.62 4.09 6.39
N ASP A 334 -14.35 4.73 7.51
CA ASP A 334 -13.93 4.11 8.76
C ASP A 334 -14.35 4.96 9.98
N ALA A 335 -13.98 4.49 11.17
CA ALA A 335 -14.38 5.09 12.43
C ALA A 335 -13.63 6.37 12.79
N ALA A 336 -12.72 6.88 11.95
CA ALA A 336 -11.95 8.08 12.27
C ALA A 336 -12.78 9.35 12.09
N ALA A 337 -13.46 9.50 10.96
CA ALA A 337 -14.19 10.73 10.64
C ALA A 337 -15.35 10.49 9.67
N ALA A 338 -16.16 11.52 9.47
CA ALA A 338 -17.10 11.61 8.37
C ALA A 338 -16.68 12.77 7.46
N ALA A 339 -16.04 12.43 6.35
CA ALA A 339 -15.46 13.40 5.42
C ALA A 339 -15.70 13.00 3.96
N THR A 340 -15.82 13.98 3.08
CA THR A 340 -15.91 13.75 1.63
C THR A 340 -14.98 14.69 0.86
N GLY A 341 -14.71 14.36 -0.39
CA GLY A 341 -13.90 15.19 -1.26
C GLY A 341 -13.65 14.54 -2.61
N SER A 342 -12.44 14.70 -3.15
CA SER A 342 -12.08 14.10 -4.43
C SER A 342 -10.69 13.46 -4.44
N LEU A 343 -10.55 12.48 -5.34
CA LEU A 343 -9.26 11.96 -5.80
C LEU A 343 -9.07 12.37 -7.26
N ASP A 344 -7.96 13.03 -7.54
CA ASP A 344 -7.65 13.57 -8.86
C ASP A 344 -6.26 13.14 -9.34
N LEU A 345 -6.13 12.84 -10.63
CA LEU A 345 -4.82 12.56 -11.24
C LEU A 345 -4.00 13.86 -11.26
N GLN A 346 -2.81 13.81 -10.65
CA GLN A 346 -1.86 14.90 -10.70
C GLN A 346 -1.25 15.01 -12.10
N THR A 347 -1.56 16.10 -12.82
CA THR A 347 -1.07 16.31 -14.18
C THR A 347 0.16 17.21 -14.25
N THR A 348 0.48 17.92 -13.16
CA THR A 348 1.70 18.70 -13.02
C THR A 348 2.09 18.84 -11.55
N ALA A 349 3.38 19.06 -11.31
CA ALA A 349 3.96 19.42 -10.02
C ALA A 349 4.84 20.66 -10.16
N ALA A 350 4.44 21.59 -11.05
CA ALA A 350 5.17 22.83 -11.28
C ALA A 350 4.91 23.85 -10.17
N THR A 351 5.93 24.61 -9.75
CA THR A 351 5.78 25.65 -8.73
C THR A 351 4.63 26.60 -9.07
N PRO A 352 3.71 26.89 -8.14
CA PRO A 352 2.61 27.80 -8.38
C PRO A 352 3.10 29.18 -8.82
N SER A 353 2.49 29.73 -9.87
CA SER A 353 2.80 31.08 -10.37
C SER A 353 1.55 31.75 -10.92
N GLY A 354 1.48 33.07 -10.82
CA GLY A 354 0.27 33.82 -11.14
C GLY A 354 -0.70 33.90 -9.95
N GLY A 355 -1.94 34.30 -10.24
CA GLY A 355 -3.00 34.45 -9.24
C GLY A 355 -3.72 33.15 -8.93
N PHE A 356 -4.08 32.93 -7.67
CA PHE A 356 -4.86 31.80 -7.19
C PHE A 356 -5.97 32.32 -6.26
N ALA A 357 -7.22 32.09 -6.64
CA ALA A 357 -8.39 32.33 -5.80
C ALA A 357 -8.56 31.18 -4.82
N PHE A 358 -8.64 31.44 -3.52
CA PHE A 358 -8.73 30.38 -2.52
C PHE A 358 -9.80 30.68 -1.47
N SER A 359 -10.32 29.63 -0.85
CA SER A 359 -11.10 29.72 0.39
C SER A 359 -10.88 28.46 1.21
N MET A 360 -10.79 28.66 2.51
CA MET A 360 -10.58 27.65 3.53
C MET A 360 -11.59 27.87 4.65
N ASN A 361 -11.96 26.79 5.31
CA ASN A 361 -12.88 26.77 6.43
C ASN A 361 -12.33 25.81 7.49
N GLY A 362 -12.71 26.00 8.74
CA GLY A 362 -12.31 25.14 9.85
C GLY A 362 -12.49 25.86 11.18
N ASN A 363 -11.66 25.53 12.18
CA ASN A 363 -11.74 26.15 13.50
C ASN A 363 -10.46 26.92 13.84
N ASP A 364 -10.61 28.03 14.54
CA ASP A 364 -9.52 28.67 15.26
C ASP A 364 -9.26 27.87 16.55
N ASP A 365 -8.22 27.03 16.57
CA ASP A 365 -7.80 26.25 17.76
C ASP A 365 -7.10 27.13 18.82
N SER A 366 -7.34 28.45 18.78
CA SER A 366 -7.16 29.29 19.95
C SER A 366 -8.15 28.89 21.07
N SER A 367 -8.10 29.58 22.21
CA SER A 367 -8.78 29.15 23.44
C SER A 367 -10.32 29.00 23.35
N ASP A 368 -10.94 29.35 22.23
CA ASP A 368 -12.38 29.31 21.99
C ASP A 368 -12.84 28.26 20.96
N ASN A 369 -11.95 27.67 20.15
CA ASN A 369 -12.27 26.64 19.14
C ASN A 369 -13.42 27.07 18.19
N ASN A 370 -13.42 28.34 17.81
CA ASN A 370 -14.48 28.98 17.05
C ASN A 370 -14.37 28.71 15.54
N GLN A 371 -15.50 28.69 14.84
CA GLN A 371 -15.51 28.58 13.37
C GLN A 371 -14.76 29.76 12.73
N ILE A 372 -13.81 29.46 11.84
CA ILE A 372 -13.07 30.45 11.04
C ILE A 372 -13.22 30.16 9.54
N SER A 373 -13.29 31.22 8.76
CA SER A 373 -13.19 31.20 7.30
C SER A 373 -12.10 32.14 6.82
N PHE A 374 -11.20 31.64 5.98
CA PHE A 374 -10.08 32.37 5.42
C PHE A 374 -10.09 32.25 3.89
N GLY A 375 -10.24 33.36 3.20
CA GLY A 375 -10.30 33.36 1.73
C GLY A 375 -9.57 34.54 1.12
N GLY A 376 -9.29 34.46 -0.18
CA GLY A 376 -8.55 35.53 -0.83
C GLY A 376 -8.07 35.21 -2.24
N VAL A 377 -7.12 36.03 -2.67
CA VAL A 377 -6.33 35.81 -3.88
C VAL A 377 -4.85 35.93 -3.52
N LEU A 378 -4.08 34.88 -3.83
CA LEU A 378 -2.62 34.87 -3.70
C LEU A 378 -2.00 34.98 -5.09
N ASN A 379 -1.11 35.96 -5.31
CA ASN A 379 -0.44 36.13 -6.59
C ASN A 379 1.06 35.95 -6.44
N PHE A 380 1.63 34.92 -7.09
CA PHE A 380 3.06 34.60 -6.99
C PHE A 380 3.84 34.98 -8.25
N THR A 381 4.98 35.64 -8.06
CA THR A 381 6.00 35.88 -9.09
C THR A 381 7.25 35.09 -8.74
N GLY A 382 7.41 33.91 -9.35
CA GLY A 382 8.36 32.91 -8.87
C GLY A 382 7.95 32.43 -7.48
N ALA A 383 8.90 32.36 -6.55
CA ALA A 383 8.66 31.91 -5.18
C ALA A 383 8.12 33.00 -4.23
N THR A 384 7.90 34.23 -4.71
CA THR A 384 7.55 35.39 -3.86
C THR A 384 6.13 35.87 -4.12
N LEU A 385 5.41 36.18 -3.04
CA LEU A 385 4.07 36.76 -3.10
C LEU A 385 4.13 38.23 -3.55
N SER A 386 3.36 38.57 -4.57
CA SER A 386 3.08 39.94 -5.00
C SER A 386 2.04 40.57 -4.08
N THR A 387 2.48 41.24 -3.02
CA THR A 387 1.60 41.82 -1.98
C THR A 387 0.61 42.84 -2.52
N SER A 388 0.93 43.57 -3.60
CA SER A 388 0.01 44.53 -4.24
C SER A 388 -1.10 43.90 -5.07
N ASN A 389 -0.94 42.62 -5.42
CA ASN A 389 -1.86 41.85 -6.27
C ASN A 389 -2.49 40.67 -5.51
N SER A 390 -2.30 40.65 -4.19
CA SER A 390 -2.85 39.64 -3.30
C SER A 390 -3.73 40.32 -2.26
N VAL A 391 -4.79 39.64 -1.85
CA VAL A 391 -5.77 40.13 -0.88
C VAL A 391 -6.27 38.95 -0.08
N PHE A 392 -6.66 39.19 1.17
CA PHE A 392 -7.36 38.19 1.95
C PHE A 392 -8.48 38.80 2.77
N ASP A 393 -9.38 37.93 3.21
CA ASP A 393 -10.49 38.23 4.09
C ASP A 393 -10.58 37.11 5.13
N ILE A 394 -10.96 37.46 6.36
CA ILE A 394 -11.18 36.53 7.48
C ILE A 394 -12.54 36.84 8.09
N ALA A 395 -13.30 35.79 8.40
CA ALA A 395 -14.45 35.85 9.28
C ALA A 395 -14.33 34.76 10.35
N ASP A 396 -14.50 35.17 11.59
CA ASP A 396 -14.37 34.34 12.78
C ASP A 396 -15.63 34.48 13.64
N ALA A 397 -16.09 33.37 14.22
CA ALA A 397 -17.25 33.33 15.09
C ALA A 397 -17.05 34.09 16.41
N ASP A 398 -15.81 34.51 16.74
CA ASP A 398 -15.54 35.48 17.83
C ASP A 398 -16.08 36.90 17.53
N GLY A 399 -16.55 37.13 16.30
CA GLY A 399 -17.08 38.40 15.79
C GLY A 399 -16.09 39.19 14.94
N THR A 400 -14.88 38.68 14.73
CA THR A 400 -13.85 39.29 13.90
C THR A 400 -14.20 39.11 12.42
N VAL A 401 -14.50 40.22 11.74
CA VAL A 401 -14.70 40.26 10.29
C VAL A 401 -13.74 41.27 9.67
N LEU A 402 -12.71 40.76 9.01
CA LEU A 402 -11.65 41.55 8.39
C LEU A 402 -11.71 41.36 6.88
N THR A 403 -12.05 42.43 6.17
CA THR A 403 -12.18 42.38 4.71
C THR A 403 -11.13 43.21 3.99
N GLN A 404 -10.75 42.79 2.78
CA GLN A 404 -9.78 43.45 1.90
C GLN A 404 -8.43 43.72 2.59
N GLN A 405 -7.96 42.75 3.35
CA GLN A 405 -6.68 42.83 4.05
C GLN A 405 -5.50 42.60 3.10
N THR A 406 -4.33 43.06 3.51
CA THR A 406 -3.11 43.03 2.69
C THR A 406 -2.00 42.26 3.39
N PHE A 407 -1.08 41.72 2.61
CA PHE A 407 0.11 41.05 3.11
C PHE A 407 1.31 42.01 3.14
N SER A 408 2.18 41.86 4.14
CA SER A 408 3.48 42.53 4.18
C SER A 408 4.54 41.75 3.40
N SER A 409 4.44 40.41 3.40
CA SER A 409 5.27 39.51 2.59
C SER A 409 4.63 38.12 2.47
N GLY A 410 5.18 37.27 1.60
CA GLY A 410 4.82 35.87 1.52
C GLY A 410 5.70 35.11 0.53
N SER A 411 5.68 33.79 0.61
CA SER A 411 6.49 32.90 -0.23
C SER A 411 5.86 31.54 -0.45
N VAL A 412 6.26 30.86 -1.53
CA VAL A 412 5.93 29.47 -1.82
C VAL A 412 7.22 28.68 -2.08
N SER A 413 7.34 27.49 -1.50
CA SER A 413 8.50 26.62 -1.72
C SER A 413 8.54 26.03 -3.13
N ALA A 414 9.66 25.42 -3.50
CA ALA A 414 9.67 24.50 -4.64
C ALA A 414 8.83 23.25 -4.27
N PRO A 415 8.09 22.66 -5.24
CA PRO A 415 7.42 21.39 -5.04
C PRO A 415 8.41 20.26 -4.79
N ASP A 416 8.07 19.34 -3.91
CA ASP A 416 8.83 18.12 -3.69
C ASP A 416 8.46 17.00 -4.69
N ALA A 417 8.78 15.75 -4.35
CA ALA A 417 8.58 14.60 -5.22
C ALA A 417 7.09 14.28 -5.48
N TYR A 418 6.18 14.75 -4.63
CA TYR A 418 4.75 14.51 -4.73
C TYR A 418 3.95 15.78 -5.07
N GLY A 419 4.64 16.87 -5.36
CA GLY A 419 4.01 18.14 -5.74
C GLY A 419 3.48 18.94 -4.56
N ARG A 420 3.90 18.60 -3.34
CA ARG A 420 3.59 19.37 -2.13
C ARG A 420 4.50 20.59 -2.04
N VAL A 421 3.93 21.72 -1.64
CA VAL A 421 4.61 22.99 -1.38
C VAL A 421 4.20 23.53 -0.01
N THR A 422 5.05 24.36 0.58
CA THR A 422 4.71 25.17 1.75
C THR A 422 4.51 26.62 1.33
N VAL A 423 3.38 27.21 1.72
CA VAL A 423 3.05 28.62 1.51
C VAL A 423 3.15 29.34 2.85
N ASN A 424 4.05 30.32 2.95
CA ASN A 424 4.18 31.16 4.15
C ASN A 424 3.65 32.55 3.85
N LEU A 425 2.71 33.03 4.65
CA LEU A 425 2.06 34.33 4.48
C LEU A 425 2.29 35.18 5.73
N THR A 426 2.63 36.44 5.52
CA THR A 426 2.74 37.42 6.59
C THR A 426 1.74 38.54 6.32
N PRO A 427 0.58 38.53 6.99
CA PRO A 427 -0.35 39.65 6.96
C PRO A 427 0.31 40.99 7.30
N SER A 428 -0.29 42.09 6.87
CA SER A 428 0.13 43.42 7.27
C SER A 428 -0.16 43.63 8.75
N THR A 429 0.72 44.33 9.48
CA THR A 429 0.51 44.63 10.90
C THR A 429 -0.79 45.41 11.17
N ALA A 430 -1.40 46.02 10.14
CA ALA A 430 -2.68 46.70 10.26
C ALA A 430 -3.87 45.74 10.50
N SER A 431 -3.76 44.47 10.10
CA SER A 431 -4.85 43.49 10.28
C SER A 431 -4.83 42.84 11.67
N ASN A 432 -3.71 42.90 12.40
CA ASN A 432 -3.43 42.12 13.61
C ASN A 432 -3.59 40.60 13.45
N VAL A 433 -3.61 40.11 12.21
CA VAL A 433 -3.65 38.68 11.92
C VAL A 433 -2.23 38.12 12.02
N PRO A 434 -2.00 37.02 12.75
CA PRO A 434 -0.71 36.37 12.84
C PRO A 434 -0.17 35.85 11.50
N THR A 435 1.06 35.34 11.50
CA THR A 435 1.62 34.64 10.33
C THR A 435 0.89 33.33 10.08
N ILE A 436 0.64 33.03 8.80
CA ILE A 436 -0.09 31.85 8.35
C ILE A 436 0.87 30.97 7.54
N ALA A 437 0.90 29.67 7.81
CA ALA A 437 1.65 28.67 7.06
C ALA A 437 0.70 27.58 6.57
N LEU A 438 0.78 27.27 5.28
CA LEU A 438 -0.10 26.31 4.62
C LEU A 438 0.73 25.22 3.94
N SER A 439 0.25 23.99 4.04
CA SER A 439 0.67 22.87 3.20
C SER A 439 -0.26 22.82 1.99
N ALA A 440 0.30 22.65 0.79
CA ALA A 440 -0.52 22.64 -0.40
C ALA A 440 -0.03 21.62 -1.43
N TYR A 441 -0.96 20.91 -2.06
CA TYR A 441 -0.69 19.86 -3.04
C TYR A 441 -1.20 20.28 -4.40
N ILE A 442 -0.29 20.36 -5.36
CA ILE A 442 -0.63 20.73 -6.74
C ILE A 442 -1.31 19.54 -7.41
N VAL A 443 -2.53 19.73 -7.90
CA VAL A 443 -3.26 18.70 -8.65
C VAL A 443 -2.97 18.87 -10.14
N ASP A 444 -3.25 20.06 -10.66
CA ASP A 444 -3.04 20.38 -12.05
C ASP A 444 -2.66 21.87 -12.23
N GLY A 445 -2.67 22.37 -13.46
CA GLY A 445 -2.40 23.79 -13.74
C GLY A 445 -3.47 24.76 -13.24
N HIS A 446 -4.58 24.24 -12.69
CA HIS A 446 -5.75 25.00 -12.26
C HIS A 446 -6.09 24.79 -10.79
N THR A 447 -5.77 23.65 -10.18
CA THR A 447 -6.27 23.27 -8.85
C THR A 447 -5.12 22.92 -7.91
N ILE A 448 -5.18 23.49 -6.70
CA ILE A 448 -4.29 23.18 -5.59
C ILE A 448 -5.17 22.90 -4.36
N GLN A 449 -4.92 21.78 -3.69
CA GLN A 449 -5.56 21.46 -2.41
C GLN A 449 -4.72 22.03 -1.27
N ILE A 450 -5.35 22.72 -0.33
CA ILE A 450 -4.67 23.47 0.74
C ILE A 450 -5.16 22.97 2.09
N ILE A 451 -4.22 22.85 3.03
CA ILE A 451 -4.48 22.54 4.42
C ILE A 451 -3.54 23.39 5.29
N GLU A 452 -3.99 23.77 6.48
CA GLU A 452 -3.13 24.50 7.42
C GLU A 452 -1.88 23.66 7.73
N SER A 453 -0.72 24.33 7.84
CA SER A 453 0.48 23.73 8.40
C SER A 453 0.50 23.96 9.91
N GLN A 454 0.75 22.91 10.69
CA GLN A 454 0.79 23.05 12.15
C GLN A 454 1.87 24.04 12.63
N GLY A 455 1.55 24.72 13.73
CA GLY A 455 2.50 25.47 14.55
C GLY A 455 2.84 26.86 14.02
N ASP A 456 1.92 27.48 13.28
CA ASP A 456 2.04 28.88 12.91
C ASP A 456 1.46 29.83 13.98
N GLY A 457 1.27 31.10 13.63
CA GLY A 457 0.76 32.09 14.58
C GLY A 457 -0.75 32.14 14.67
N LEU A 458 -1.48 31.67 13.65
CA LEU A 458 -2.94 31.68 13.60
C LEU A 458 -3.49 30.53 14.45
N ASN A 459 -2.78 29.38 14.45
CA ASN A 459 -3.15 28.18 15.22
C ASN A 459 -4.60 27.75 14.95
N ALA A 460 -4.94 27.65 13.67
CA ALA A 460 -6.24 27.16 13.21
C ALA A 460 -6.10 25.77 12.60
N ASP A 461 -7.19 25.02 12.55
CA ASP A 461 -7.31 23.77 11.80
C ASP A 461 -8.22 24.03 10.61
N MET A 462 -7.63 24.22 9.43
CA MET A 462 -8.35 24.63 8.22
C MET A 462 -7.97 23.79 7.01
N GLY A 463 -8.92 23.61 6.12
CA GLY A 463 -8.71 23.02 4.79
C GLY A 463 -9.50 23.75 3.72
N GLY A 464 -9.06 23.61 2.47
CA GLY A 464 -9.75 24.22 1.33
C GLY A 464 -9.04 24.04 0.00
N THR A 465 -9.42 24.87 -0.95
CA THR A 465 -8.99 24.75 -2.36
C THR A 465 -8.54 26.10 -2.88
N ALA A 466 -7.52 26.08 -3.74
CA ALA A 466 -7.11 27.19 -4.58
C ALA A 466 -7.29 26.89 -6.06
N LEU A 467 -7.84 27.87 -6.78
CA LEU A 467 -8.11 27.84 -8.22
C LEU A 467 -7.25 28.88 -8.94
N ALA A 468 -6.49 28.45 -9.93
CA ALA A 468 -5.60 29.32 -10.70
C ALA A 468 -6.40 30.29 -11.58
N GLN A 469 -6.03 31.56 -11.53
CA GLN A 469 -6.63 32.63 -12.32
C GLN A 469 -6.12 32.67 -13.77
N GLY A 470 -5.07 31.88 -14.07
CA GLY A 470 -4.42 31.84 -15.38
C GLY A 470 -4.07 33.25 -15.90
N SER A 471 -4.40 33.52 -17.16
CA SER A 471 -4.18 34.83 -17.79
C SER A 471 -5.09 35.95 -17.27
N ASN A 472 -6.13 35.62 -16.50
CA ASN A 472 -7.06 36.61 -15.95
C ASN A 472 -6.54 37.29 -14.69
N ALA A 473 -5.46 36.77 -14.08
CA ALA A 473 -4.86 37.36 -12.89
C ALA A 473 -4.64 38.88 -13.05
N ASN A 474 -5.17 39.67 -12.11
CA ASN A 474 -5.14 41.14 -12.10
C ASN A 474 -5.90 41.86 -13.22
N ASN A 475 -6.68 41.15 -14.04
CA ASN A 475 -7.45 41.70 -15.17
C ASN A 475 -8.98 41.63 -14.96
N PHE A 476 -9.43 41.40 -13.73
CA PHE A 476 -10.85 41.30 -13.41
C PHE A 476 -11.53 42.67 -13.34
N SER A 477 -12.83 42.71 -13.66
CA SER A 477 -13.67 43.90 -13.56
C SER A 477 -15.14 43.51 -13.42
N THR A 478 -16.05 44.48 -13.33
CA THR A 478 -17.50 44.22 -13.37
C THR A 478 -17.92 43.37 -14.57
N ALA A 479 -17.25 43.52 -15.72
CA ALA A 479 -17.53 42.72 -16.92
C ALA A 479 -17.21 41.23 -16.76
N SER A 480 -16.41 40.84 -15.77
CA SER A 480 -16.05 39.44 -15.49
C SER A 480 -17.22 38.62 -14.95
N VAL A 481 -18.23 39.27 -14.34
CA VAL A 481 -19.40 38.57 -13.78
C VAL A 481 -20.74 39.12 -14.29
N SER A 482 -20.79 40.36 -14.79
CA SER A 482 -22.04 40.97 -15.22
C SER A 482 -22.76 40.14 -16.27
N GLY A 483 -24.05 39.88 -16.05
CA GLY A 483 -24.91 39.03 -16.88
C GLY A 483 -24.79 37.53 -16.57
N SER A 484 -23.95 37.13 -15.62
CA SER A 484 -23.76 35.73 -15.25
C SER A 484 -24.54 35.37 -13.98
N THR A 485 -24.83 34.08 -13.85
CA THR A 485 -25.33 33.47 -12.61
C THR A 485 -24.24 32.54 -12.08
N TYR A 486 -23.93 32.61 -10.80
CA TYR A 486 -23.07 31.66 -10.10
C TYR A 486 -23.92 30.86 -9.13
N VAL A 487 -23.79 29.54 -9.12
CA VAL A 487 -24.38 28.64 -8.14
C VAL A 487 -23.38 28.40 -7.03
N ASP A 488 -23.80 28.53 -5.77
CA ASP A 488 -22.94 28.32 -4.60
C ASP A 488 -23.38 27.13 -3.76
N GLY A 489 -22.40 26.54 -3.07
CA GLY A 489 -22.58 25.61 -1.98
C GLY A 489 -21.48 25.84 -0.95
N SER A 490 -21.87 26.17 0.28
CA SER A 490 -20.97 26.54 1.37
C SER A 490 -21.34 25.85 2.67
N ILE A 491 -20.35 25.53 3.48
CA ILE A 491 -20.49 24.94 4.80
C ILE A 491 -19.77 25.84 5.80
N GLY A 492 -20.25 25.86 7.04
CA GLY A 492 -19.58 26.50 8.17
C GLY A 492 -20.53 26.51 9.36
N SER A 493 -20.63 27.65 10.03
CA SER A 493 -21.52 27.79 11.19
C SER A 493 -22.22 29.15 11.26
N ASP A 494 -23.22 29.20 12.12
CA ASP A 494 -23.79 30.42 12.69
C ASP A 494 -23.87 30.31 14.22
N SER A 495 -24.66 31.18 14.86
CA SER A 495 -24.85 31.16 16.32
C SER A 495 -25.63 29.96 16.86
N VAL A 496 -26.32 29.21 16.00
CA VAL A 496 -27.08 28.00 16.35
C VAL A 496 -26.20 26.76 16.25
N GLY A 497 -25.29 26.72 15.26
CA GLY A 497 -24.33 25.64 15.09
C GLY A 497 -23.92 25.48 13.63
N SER A 498 -23.73 24.23 13.19
CA SER A 498 -23.42 23.91 11.79
C SER A 498 -24.46 24.50 10.84
N LEU A 499 -23.99 25.12 9.76
CA LEU A 499 -24.82 25.76 8.74
C LEU A 499 -24.37 25.32 7.35
N ILE A 500 -25.33 24.89 6.54
CA ILE A 500 -25.13 24.72 5.09
C ILE A 500 -25.90 25.81 4.36
N LEU A 501 -25.23 26.43 3.39
CA LEU A 501 -25.79 27.40 2.46
C LEU A 501 -25.71 26.86 1.04
N GLY A 502 -26.76 27.10 0.26
CA GLY A 502 -26.75 26.79 -1.16
C GLY A 502 -27.67 27.72 -1.92
N GLY A 503 -27.31 28.07 -3.14
CA GLY A 503 -28.01 29.14 -3.81
C GLY A 503 -27.49 29.51 -5.18
N SER A 504 -27.89 30.70 -5.60
CA SER A 504 -27.37 31.32 -6.81
C SER A 504 -27.30 32.84 -6.67
N PHE A 505 -26.24 33.42 -7.20
CA PHE A 505 -26.02 34.85 -7.33
C PHE A 505 -26.12 35.25 -8.81
N VAL A 506 -27.12 36.04 -9.15
CA VAL A 506 -27.34 36.64 -10.47
C VAL A 506 -26.76 38.05 -10.47
N PHE A 507 -25.73 38.29 -11.27
CA PHE A 507 -25.04 39.57 -11.38
C PHE A 507 -25.67 40.43 -12.47
N GLY A 508 -26.53 41.36 -12.08
CA GLY A 508 -27.23 42.26 -12.97
C GLY A 508 -26.41 43.46 -13.45
N ALA A 509 -27.05 44.27 -14.29
CA ALA A 509 -26.53 45.58 -14.68
C ALA A 509 -26.53 46.56 -13.49
N GLY A 510 -25.71 47.61 -13.58
CA GLY A 510 -25.66 48.66 -12.56
C GLY A 510 -25.13 48.20 -11.20
N ASN A 511 -24.29 47.15 -11.16
CA ASN A 511 -23.70 46.59 -9.93
C ASN A 511 -24.75 46.03 -8.95
N THR A 512 -25.89 45.55 -9.45
CA THR A 512 -26.94 44.92 -8.64
C THR A 512 -26.87 43.40 -8.66
N ALA A 513 -27.11 42.77 -7.52
CA ALA A 513 -27.19 41.32 -7.38
C ALA A 513 -28.57 40.91 -6.87
N SER A 514 -29.01 39.75 -7.33
CA SER A 514 -30.25 39.07 -6.91
C SER A 514 -30.03 37.58 -6.95
N GLY A 515 -30.95 36.78 -6.45
CA GLY A 515 -30.77 35.34 -6.54
C GLY A 515 -31.67 34.54 -5.62
N GLN A 516 -31.26 33.28 -5.46
CA GLN A 516 -31.85 32.32 -4.54
C GLN A 516 -30.81 31.98 -3.48
N LEU A 517 -31.24 31.73 -2.26
CA LEU A 517 -30.39 31.32 -1.16
C LEU A 517 -31.19 30.42 -0.24
N ALA A 518 -30.67 29.28 0.13
CA ALA A 518 -31.28 28.39 1.10
C ALA A 518 -30.31 28.15 2.25
N PHE A 519 -30.91 27.97 3.43
CA PHE A 519 -30.23 27.75 4.69
C PHE A 519 -30.71 26.42 5.27
N ASN A 520 -29.80 25.69 5.88
CA ASN A 520 -30.12 24.60 6.77
C ASN A 520 -29.12 24.56 7.92
N ASP A 521 -29.58 25.02 9.08
CA ASP A 521 -28.95 24.97 10.41
C ASP A 521 -29.72 23.99 11.34
N LEU A 522 -30.61 23.14 10.78
CA LEU A 522 -31.57 22.27 11.47
C LEU A 522 -32.70 22.97 12.26
N GLU A 523 -32.64 24.28 12.50
CA GLU A 523 -33.72 25.06 13.12
C GLU A 523 -34.52 25.88 12.10
N ASN A 524 -33.82 26.45 11.13
CA ASN A 524 -34.26 27.30 10.04
C ASN A 524 -33.94 26.63 8.70
N VAL A 525 -34.88 25.81 8.24
CA VAL A 525 -34.75 25.16 6.94
C VAL A 525 -35.59 25.91 5.92
N THR A 526 -35.01 26.96 5.33
CA THR A 526 -35.80 27.94 4.58
C THR A 526 -35.19 28.28 3.22
N PRO A 527 -35.89 28.01 2.10
CA PRO A 527 -35.54 28.59 0.80
C PRO A 527 -35.92 30.07 0.79
N ASN A 528 -35.01 30.91 0.31
CA ASN A 528 -35.16 32.35 0.21
C ASN A 528 -34.82 32.84 -1.20
N SER A 529 -35.40 33.98 -1.54
CA SER A 529 -34.90 34.82 -2.63
C SER A 529 -34.34 36.11 -2.06
N PHE A 530 -33.48 36.78 -2.82
CA PHE A 530 -33.04 38.14 -2.50
C PHE A 530 -32.97 38.99 -3.76
N SER A 531 -33.12 40.30 -3.60
CA SER A 531 -33.00 41.26 -4.70
C SER A 531 -32.52 42.60 -4.18
N GLY A 532 -31.86 43.39 -5.03
CA GLY A 532 -31.37 44.72 -4.65
C GLY A 532 -30.07 44.69 -3.84
N ALA A 533 -29.40 43.55 -3.74
CA ALA A 533 -28.03 43.48 -3.24
C ALA A 533 -27.09 44.22 -4.19
N ASN A 534 -25.90 44.59 -3.71
CA ASN A 534 -24.90 45.27 -4.53
C ASN A 534 -23.68 44.39 -4.68
N TYR A 535 -22.96 44.51 -5.79
CA TYR A 535 -21.67 43.85 -5.95
C TYR A 535 -20.57 44.78 -6.43
N GLN A 536 -19.33 44.50 -6.02
CA GLN A 536 -18.14 45.22 -6.48
C GLN A 536 -17.06 44.22 -6.85
N VAL A 537 -16.44 44.41 -8.02
CA VAL A 537 -15.34 43.57 -8.51
C VAL A 537 -14.04 44.37 -8.47
N SER A 538 -13.03 43.81 -7.85
CA SER A 538 -11.67 44.35 -7.87
C SER A 538 -10.82 43.68 -8.96
N SER A 539 -9.71 44.31 -9.32
CA SER A 539 -8.79 43.76 -10.33
C SER A 539 -8.20 42.41 -9.95
N THR A 540 -8.10 42.08 -8.66
CA THR A 540 -7.59 40.79 -8.19
C THR A 540 -8.56 39.64 -8.43
N GLY A 541 -9.82 39.90 -8.79
CA GLY A 541 -10.85 38.86 -8.93
C GLY A 541 -11.71 38.66 -7.69
N ARG A 542 -11.50 39.47 -6.64
CA ARG A 542 -12.38 39.53 -5.47
C ARG A 542 -13.68 40.28 -5.81
N VAL A 543 -14.83 39.64 -5.55
CA VAL A 543 -16.19 40.13 -5.76
C VAL A 543 -16.90 40.23 -4.41
N ALA A 544 -17.10 41.44 -3.89
CA ALA A 544 -17.88 41.64 -2.67
C ALA A 544 -19.36 41.78 -3.01
N ILE A 545 -20.23 41.00 -2.36
CA ILE A 545 -21.68 40.99 -2.52
C ILE A 545 -22.29 41.41 -1.19
N THR A 546 -22.87 42.61 -1.14
CA THR A 546 -23.35 43.24 0.10
C THR A 546 -24.85 43.50 0.04
N ASN A 547 -25.44 43.69 1.22
CA ASN A 547 -26.88 43.94 1.38
C ASN A 547 -27.73 42.77 0.85
N VAL A 548 -27.28 41.53 1.07
CA VAL A 548 -28.07 40.34 0.78
C VAL A 548 -29.08 40.15 1.91
N ILE A 549 -30.36 40.43 1.63
CA ILE A 549 -31.45 40.32 2.60
C ILE A 549 -32.37 39.18 2.14
N PRO A 550 -32.35 38.01 2.81
CA PRO A 550 -33.20 36.89 2.44
C PRO A 550 -34.68 37.20 2.66
N SER A 551 -35.54 36.79 1.73
CA SER A 551 -36.97 37.17 1.71
C SER A 551 -37.76 36.71 2.94
N ASN A 552 -37.43 35.54 3.50
CA ASN A 552 -38.09 34.99 4.69
C ASN A 552 -37.33 35.30 6.00
N LEU A 553 -36.11 35.85 5.90
CA LEU A 553 -35.28 36.29 7.03
C LEU A 553 -34.92 37.78 6.88
N SER A 554 -35.93 38.63 6.71
CA SER A 554 -35.73 40.06 6.42
C SER A 554 -35.06 40.88 7.53
N ASN A 555 -34.85 40.29 8.70
CA ASN A 555 -34.19 40.89 9.85
C ASN A 555 -32.66 40.72 9.85
N ILE A 556 -32.11 39.88 8.96
CA ILE A 556 -30.66 39.70 8.81
C ILE A 556 -30.17 40.35 7.51
N THR A 557 -28.91 40.74 7.51
CA THR A 557 -28.22 41.25 6.31
C THR A 557 -26.90 40.54 6.19
N LEU A 558 -26.72 39.84 5.08
CA LEU A 558 -25.57 38.99 4.82
C LEU A 558 -24.60 39.68 3.86
N THR A 559 -23.33 39.29 3.98
CA THR A 559 -22.26 39.68 3.06
C THR A 559 -21.48 38.45 2.62
N PHE A 560 -21.26 38.35 1.31
CA PHE A 560 -20.45 37.29 0.71
C PHE A 560 -19.29 37.89 -0.07
N ILE A 561 -18.19 37.14 -0.15
CA ILE A 561 -17.09 37.47 -1.04
C ILE A 561 -16.79 36.25 -1.90
N MET A 562 -16.79 36.44 -3.22
CA MET A 562 -16.29 35.43 -4.16
C MET A 562 -14.90 35.80 -4.69
N TYR A 563 -14.10 34.80 -4.99
CA TYR A 563 -12.77 34.92 -5.58
C TYR A 563 -12.77 34.15 -6.90
N LEU A 564 -12.69 34.87 -8.02
CA LEU A 564 -12.84 34.29 -9.36
C LEU A 564 -11.56 33.62 -9.85
N ASP A 565 -11.70 32.48 -10.53
CA ASP A 565 -10.63 31.87 -11.34
C ASP A 565 -10.59 32.42 -12.79
N GLY A 566 -11.67 33.09 -13.22
CA GLY A 566 -11.81 33.62 -14.58
C GLY A 566 -12.11 32.59 -15.68
N SER A 567 -12.35 31.34 -15.32
CA SER A 567 -12.78 30.23 -16.18
C SER A 567 -14.18 29.71 -15.83
N GLY A 568 -14.93 30.46 -15.00
CA GLY A 568 -16.29 30.14 -14.60
C GLY A 568 -16.38 29.39 -13.27
N ASN A 569 -15.30 29.31 -12.49
CA ASN A 569 -15.32 28.83 -11.11
C ASN A 569 -14.90 29.95 -10.15
N ALA A 570 -15.27 29.82 -8.90
CA ALA A 570 -14.91 30.74 -7.84
C ALA A 570 -14.88 30.02 -6.51
N MET A 571 -14.06 30.52 -5.60
CA MET A 571 -14.21 30.22 -4.17
C MET A 571 -15.13 31.27 -3.56
N ILE A 572 -15.91 30.93 -2.54
CA ILE A 572 -16.84 31.86 -1.88
C ILE A 572 -16.73 31.73 -0.37
N MET A 573 -16.89 32.85 0.33
CA MET A 573 -17.01 32.89 1.77
C MET A 573 -18.11 33.85 2.21
N GLY A 574 -18.76 33.51 3.31
CA GLY A 574 -19.61 34.39 4.10
C GLY A 574 -18.78 35.19 5.10
N VAL A 575 -18.99 36.52 5.14
CA VAL A 575 -18.18 37.44 5.94
C VAL A 575 -19.05 38.48 6.64
N ASP A 576 -19.80 38.01 7.63
CA ASP A 576 -20.62 38.86 8.47
C ASP A 576 -20.70 38.30 9.90
N GLY A 577 -21.36 39.05 10.78
CA GLY A 577 -21.53 38.64 12.18
C GLY A 577 -22.71 37.69 12.40
N VAL A 578 -23.32 37.15 11.34
CA VAL A 578 -24.44 36.20 11.42
C VAL A 578 -23.95 34.79 11.09
N GLN A 579 -23.06 34.65 10.10
CA GLN A 579 -22.53 33.35 9.67
C GLN A 579 -21.07 33.43 9.21
N GLN A 580 -20.36 32.32 9.39
CA GLN A 580 -19.01 32.09 8.91
C GLN A 580 -19.04 30.82 8.06
N THR A 581 -19.10 30.99 6.75
CA THR A 581 -19.16 29.87 5.81
C THR A 581 -18.12 30.01 4.71
N SER A 582 -17.70 28.89 4.14
CA SER A 582 -16.86 28.88 2.96
C SER A 582 -17.20 27.70 2.06
N GLY A 583 -16.94 27.87 0.77
CA GLY A 583 -17.29 26.87 -0.22
C GLY A 583 -16.85 27.24 -1.62
N SER A 584 -17.54 26.64 -2.59
CA SER A 584 -17.28 26.85 -4.01
C SER A 584 -18.50 27.46 -4.69
N ALA A 585 -18.24 28.25 -5.73
CA ALA A 585 -19.25 28.80 -6.60
C ALA A 585 -18.89 28.55 -8.07
N TYR A 586 -19.89 28.26 -8.88
CA TYR A 586 -19.70 27.87 -10.27
C TYR A 586 -20.65 28.64 -11.18
N GLN A 587 -20.12 29.21 -12.26
CA GLN A 587 -20.92 29.87 -13.27
C GLN A 587 -21.89 28.87 -13.88
N GLN A 588 -23.17 29.20 -13.83
CA GLN A 588 -24.21 28.41 -14.47
C GLN A 588 -24.14 28.62 -16.00
N THR A 589 -23.77 27.57 -16.73
CA THR A 589 -23.59 27.62 -18.19
C THR A 589 -24.67 26.86 -18.96
N ALA A 590 -25.41 25.98 -18.28
CA ALA A 590 -26.55 25.27 -18.86
C ALA A 590 -27.60 24.95 -17.78
N THR A 591 -28.87 24.88 -18.19
CA THR A 591 -29.92 24.22 -17.41
C THR A 591 -29.97 22.74 -17.81
N PRO A 592 -29.81 21.77 -16.90
CA PRO A 592 -29.66 20.36 -17.23
C PRO A 592 -30.92 19.77 -17.80
N THR A 593 -30.71 18.65 -18.49
CA THR A 593 -31.73 17.61 -18.61
C THR A 593 -31.73 16.66 -17.41
N TYR A 594 -30.76 16.76 -16.48
CA TYR A 594 -30.53 15.95 -15.26
C TYR A 594 -30.50 14.42 -15.45
N GLN A 595 -30.70 13.95 -16.68
CA GLN A 595 -30.66 12.56 -17.08
C GLN A 595 -29.23 12.06 -17.23
N GLY A 596 -28.90 10.93 -16.60
CA GLY A 596 -27.59 10.31 -16.77
C GLY A 596 -27.13 9.50 -15.58
N ASN A 597 -25.89 9.02 -15.67
CA ASN A 597 -25.16 8.43 -14.57
C ASN A 597 -24.23 9.50 -13.97
N TYR A 598 -24.10 9.49 -12.66
CA TYR A 598 -23.30 10.42 -11.88
C TYR A 598 -22.52 9.66 -10.82
N ALA A 599 -21.37 10.22 -10.44
CA ALA A 599 -20.87 10.04 -9.09
C ALA A 599 -21.55 11.09 -8.20
N LEU A 600 -21.93 10.69 -7.00
CA LEU A 600 -22.50 11.53 -5.97
C LEU A 600 -21.57 11.55 -4.77
N ALA A 601 -21.39 12.72 -4.16
CA ALA A 601 -20.88 12.86 -2.80
C ALA A 601 -21.79 13.79 -2.00
N VAL A 602 -21.94 13.53 -0.70
CA VAL A 602 -22.67 14.40 0.22
C VAL A 602 -21.93 14.47 1.55
N GLN A 603 -21.81 15.68 2.07
CA GLN A 603 -21.29 15.98 3.40
C GLN A 603 -22.36 16.73 4.18
N GLY A 604 -22.50 16.42 5.45
CA GLY A 604 -23.35 17.21 6.33
C GLY A 604 -23.48 16.59 7.71
N SER A 605 -24.60 16.87 8.36
CA SER A 605 -24.85 16.47 9.75
C SER A 605 -26.29 16.00 9.93
N LEU A 606 -26.49 14.93 10.69
CA LEU A 606 -27.82 14.46 11.08
C LEU A 606 -28.29 15.18 12.33
N TYR A 607 -29.62 15.32 12.47
CA TYR A 607 -30.24 15.75 13.71
C TYR A 607 -30.17 14.63 14.75
N GLY A 608 -29.31 14.79 15.76
CA GLY A 608 -29.14 13.84 16.85
C GLY A 608 -30.03 14.15 18.07
N PRO A 609 -29.84 13.42 19.20
CA PRO A 609 -30.63 13.62 20.40
C PRO A 609 -30.34 14.98 21.06
N VAL A 610 -31.39 15.56 21.65
CA VAL A 610 -31.26 16.76 22.50
C VAL A 610 -30.78 16.34 23.89
N LEU A 611 -29.66 16.90 24.33
CA LEU A 611 -29.09 16.70 25.65
C LEU A 611 -29.99 17.31 26.74
N ASN A 612 -29.78 16.89 28.00
CA ASN A 612 -30.55 17.37 29.14
C ASN A 612 -30.40 18.90 29.39
N ASN A 613 -29.34 19.52 28.88
CA ASN A 613 -29.10 20.97 28.89
C ASN A 613 -29.82 21.72 27.74
N GLY A 614 -30.51 21.00 26.84
CA GLY A 614 -31.18 21.57 25.68
C GLY A 614 -30.32 21.68 24.42
N GLU A 615 -29.05 21.26 24.48
CA GLU A 615 -28.12 21.27 23.35
C GLU A 615 -28.46 20.14 22.36
N VAL A 616 -28.56 20.48 21.07
CA VAL A 616 -28.78 19.50 20.00
C VAL A 616 -27.43 18.92 19.62
N ILE A 617 -27.28 17.60 19.73
CA ILE A 617 -26.10 16.92 19.18
C ILE A 617 -26.31 16.78 17.67
N THR A 618 -25.38 17.32 16.88
CA THR A 618 -25.31 17.05 15.43
C THR A 618 -24.29 15.96 15.16
N LEU A 619 -24.63 15.02 14.26
CA LEU A 619 -23.74 13.92 13.92
C LEU A 619 -23.21 14.06 12.50
N PRO A 620 -21.91 14.25 12.29
CA PRO A 620 -21.41 14.42 10.94
C PRO A 620 -21.53 13.12 10.16
N TYR A 621 -21.88 13.25 8.89
CA TYR A 621 -21.95 12.15 7.94
C TYR A 621 -21.36 12.52 6.58
N GLY A 622 -20.86 11.50 5.91
CA GLY A 622 -20.33 11.57 4.56
C GLY A 622 -20.81 10.36 3.77
N ALA A 623 -21.09 10.54 2.49
CA ALA A 623 -21.39 9.42 1.61
C ALA A 623 -20.90 9.68 0.18
N ALA A 624 -20.43 8.64 -0.49
CA ALA A 624 -20.07 8.69 -1.90
C ALA A 624 -20.57 7.45 -2.66
N GLY A 625 -21.04 7.62 -3.88
CA GLY A 625 -21.63 6.50 -4.62
C GLY A 625 -22.11 6.79 -6.04
N PRO A 626 -22.36 5.73 -6.83
CA PRO A 626 -22.92 5.87 -8.17
C PRO A 626 -24.43 6.05 -8.09
N VAL A 627 -24.91 7.05 -8.80
CA VAL A 627 -26.34 7.35 -8.92
C VAL A 627 -26.73 7.53 -10.39
N ALA A 628 -27.92 7.06 -10.74
CA ALA A 628 -28.50 7.23 -12.05
C ALA A 628 -29.85 7.94 -11.94
N ILE A 629 -30.08 8.90 -12.83
CA ILE A 629 -31.35 9.61 -12.97
C ILE A 629 -31.97 9.25 -14.32
N ASN A 630 -33.04 8.46 -14.30
CA ASN A 630 -33.71 7.91 -15.48
C ASN A 630 -35.22 8.23 -15.45
N SER A 631 -35.68 9.07 -16.37
CA SER A 631 -37.06 9.57 -16.40
C SER A 631 -37.50 10.13 -15.04
N ASN A 632 -36.67 11.01 -14.46
CA ASN A 632 -36.79 11.56 -13.10
C ASN A 632 -36.62 10.57 -11.95
N ALA A 633 -36.51 9.26 -12.20
CA ALA A 633 -36.26 8.29 -11.14
C ALA A 633 -34.79 8.26 -10.74
N ILE A 634 -34.53 8.39 -9.45
CA ILE A 634 -33.20 8.29 -8.85
C ILE A 634 -33.01 6.85 -8.38
N THR A 635 -31.91 6.22 -8.80
CA THR A 635 -31.53 4.85 -8.41
C THR A 635 -30.03 4.76 -8.26
N GLY A 636 -29.53 4.00 -7.30
CA GLY A 636 -28.10 3.79 -7.12
C GLY A 636 -27.79 3.22 -5.76
N PHE A 637 -26.58 3.48 -5.28
CA PHE A 637 -26.21 3.22 -3.90
C PHE A 637 -25.08 4.18 -3.49
N THR A 638 -24.84 4.30 -2.18
CA THR A 638 -23.68 5.00 -1.62
C THR A 638 -22.97 4.11 -0.60
N ASP A 639 -21.68 4.34 -0.45
CA ASP A 639 -20.95 3.94 0.74
C ASP A 639 -20.99 5.13 1.70
N TYR A 640 -21.56 4.91 2.87
CA TYR A 640 -21.96 5.93 3.83
C TYR A 640 -21.24 5.75 5.17
N THR A 641 -20.86 6.86 5.80
CA THR A 641 -20.23 6.94 7.12
C THR A 641 -20.91 8.00 7.98
N SER A 642 -21.16 7.71 9.26
CA SER A 642 -21.62 8.69 10.25
C SER A 642 -20.88 8.50 11.57
N GLN A 643 -20.49 9.60 12.21
CA GLN A 643 -19.94 9.60 13.56
C GLN A 643 -21.10 9.86 14.55
N ASP A 644 -21.45 8.88 15.39
CA ASP A 644 -22.53 9.01 16.39
C ASP A 644 -21.98 9.19 17.81
N ALA A 645 -22.40 10.28 18.47
CA ALA A 645 -22.27 10.47 19.91
C ALA A 645 -23.46 9.83 20.66
N ASN A 646 -23.36 8.52 20.88
CA ASN A 646 -24.28 7.63 21.62
C ASN A 646 -25.40 8.26 22.49
N PRO A 647 -26.67 8.08 22.09
CA PRO A 647 -27.74 7.64 22.97
C PRO A 647 -27.66 6.10 23.21
N PRO A 648 -28.28 5.54 24.28
CA PRO A 648 -27.93 4.24 24.88
C PRO A 648 -28.18 2.95 24.06
N ASN A 649 -28.38 2.99 22.74
CA ASN A 649 -28.72 1.82 21.91
C ASN A 649 -27.94 1.69 20.60
N PHE A 650 -26.96 2.55 20.31
CA PHE A 650 -26.19 2.49 19.05
C PHE A 650 -24.71 2.16 19.28
N SER A 651 -24.04 1.70 18.23
CA SER A 651 -22.58 1.56 18.21
C SER A 651 -21.99 2.95 17.97
N PRO A 652 -20.90 3.35 18.66
CA PRO A 652 -20.21 4.58 18.31
C PRO A 652 -19.72 4.44 16.86
N PHE A 653 -20.22 5.31 15.99
CA PHE A 653 -20.02 5.31 14.55
C PHE A 653 -20.68 4.15 13.78
N ASP A 654 -21.14 4.47 12.57
CA ASP A 654 -21.74 3.54 11.63
C ASP A 654 -21.15 3.69 10.21
N THR A 655 -20.88 2.55 9.56
CA THR A 655 -20.63 2.45 8.11
C THR A 655 -21.64 1.55 7.44
N TYR A 656 -22.21 2.01 6.33
CA TYR A 656 -23.11 1.21 5.49
C TYR A 656 -22.55 1.11 4.08
N SER A 657 -22.03 -0.06 3.72
CA SER A 657 -21.59 -0.31 2.34
C SER A 657 -22.81 -0.57 1.45
N ASN A 658 -22.82 0.01 0.25
CA ASN A 658 -23.89 -0.14 -0.73
C ASN A 658 -25.30 0.22 -0.19
N ALA A 659 -25.40 1.26 0.65
CA ALA A 659 -26.67 1.83 1.08
C ALA A 659 -27.51 2.21 -0.15
N THR A 660 -28.65 1.54 -0.34
CA THR A 660 -29.46 1.71 -1.56
C THR A 660 -30.00 3.12 -1.67
N LEU A 661 -29.75 3.78 -2.80
CA LEU A 661 -30.37 5.05 -3.15
C LEU A 661 -31.60 4.83 -4.01
N SER A 662 -32.69 5.46 -3.62
CA SER A 662 -33.92 5.53 -4.43
C SER A 662 -34.58 6.89 -4.27
N GLY A 663 -35.31 7.34 -5.28
CA GLY A 663 -35.89 8.68 -5.21
C GLY A 663 -36.50 9.16 -6.51
N GLN A 664 -36.87 10.44 -6.53
CA GLN A 664 -37.40 11.10 -7.72
C GLN A 664 -36.98 12.59 -7.78
N VAL A 665 -36.92 13.14 -8.99
CA VAL A 665 -36.87 14.58 -9.25
C VAL A 665 -38.31 15.11 -9.31
N ASN A 666 -38.73 15.88 -8.31
CA ASN A 666 -40.16 16.18 -8.07
C ASN A 666 -40.72 17.38 -8.88
N SER A 667 -39.90 18.34 -9.31
CA SER A 667 -40.35 19.51 -10.09
C SER A 667 -39.26 19.99 -11.06
N PRO A 668 -39.51 20.14 -12.37
CA PRO A 668 -38.52 20.65 -13.31
C PRO A 668 -38.25 22.17 -13.20
N SER A 669 -39.13 22.94 -12.55
CA SER A 669 -39.09 24.41 -12.57
C SER A 669 -38.54 25.06 -11.30
N THR A 670 -38.41 24.30 -10.20
CA THR A 670 -37.94 24.78 -8.87
C THR A 670 -37.03 23.77 -8.17
N GLY A 671 -36.55 22.75 -8.89
CA GLY A 671 -36.67 21.37 -8.45
C GLY A 671 -36.04 20.94 -7.13
N ASN A 672 -36.74 19.98 -6.51
CA ASN A 672 -36.26 19.21 -5.36
C ASN A 672 -35.95 17.77 -5.79
N LEU A 673 -34.83 17.24 -5.30
CA LEU A 673 -34.53 15.82 -5.31
C LEU A 673 -35.09 15.22 -4.01
N SER A 674 -35.95 14.23 -4.11
CA SER A 674 -36.33 13.42 -2.96
C SER A 674 -35.48 12.16 -2.98
N VAL A 675 -34.51 12.04 -2.07
CA VAL A 675 -33.51 10.96 -2.07
C VAL A 675 -33.60 10.18 -0.76
N THR A 676 -33.93 8.90 -0.86
CA THR A 676 -33.91 7.93 0.23
C THR A 676 -32.57 7.20 0.26
N GLY A 677 -32.04 6.92 1.46
CA GLY A 677 -30.81 6.17 1.66
C GLY A 677 -29.60 6.99 2.13
N LEU A 678 -29.77 8.31 2.35
CA LEU A 678 -28.73 9.21 2.87
C LEU A 678 -28.88 9.55 4.36
N ASN A 679 -29.93 9.05 5.03
CA ASN A 679 -30.17 9.24 6.46
C ASN A 679 -30.00 7.89 7.18
N SER A 680 -29.01 7.77 8.09
CA SER A 680 -28.70 6.51 8.79
C SER A 680 -29.74 6.14 9.85
N TYR A 681 -30.33 7.12 10.54
CA TYR A 681 -31.34 6.86 11.57
C TYR A 681 -32.59 6.20 11.00
N THR A 682 -33.01 6.63 9.81
CA THR A 682 -34.09 5.98 9.08
C THR A 682 -33.77 5.95 7.59
N THR A 683 -33.07 4.91 7.14
CA THR A 683 -32.70 4.74 5.72
C THR A 683 -33.89 4.69 4.77
N GLY A 684 -35.11 4.53 5.29
CA GLY A 684 -36.37 4.65 4.54
C GLY A 684 -36.95 6.07 4.43
N GLN A 685 -36.43 7.06 5.16
CA GLN A 685 -36.84 8.46 5.06
C GLN A 685 -36.11 9.12 3.87
N ALA A 686 -36.85 9.94 3.11
CA ALA A 686 -36.30 10.66 1.98
C ALA A 686 -35.87 12.07 2.40
N GLY A 687 -34.60 12.39 2.24
CA GLY A 687 -34.09 13.76 2.31
C GLY A 687 -34.61 14.58 1.14
N GLN A 688 -35.03 15.81 1.40
CA GLN A 688 -35.53 16.74 0.38
C GLN A 688 -34.45 17.75 0.01
N PHE A 689 -33.80 17.59 -1.13
CA PHE A 689 -32.71 18.47 -1.55
C PHE A 689 -33.17 19.49 -2.59
N GLY A 690 -33.02 20.78 -2.34
CA GLY A 690 -33.14 21.81 -3.38
C GLY A 690 -31.89 21.79 -4.26
N TYR A 691 -32.03 21.57 -5.56
CA TYR A 691 -30.88 21.46 -6.46
C TYR A 691 -30.67 22.71 -7.32
N TYR A 692 -29.39 23.00 -7.56
CA TYR A 692 -28.89 24.13 -8.30
C TYR A 692 -27.92 23.63 -9.39
N PRO A 693 -28.37 23.63 -10.65
CA PRO A 693 -27.52 23.20 -11.73
C PRO A 693 -26.37 24.13 -12.05
N ILE A 694 -25.22 23.55 -12.37
CA ILE A 694 -24.05 24.28 -12.82
C ILE A 694 -23.94 24.21 -14.35
N ASP A 695 -23.88 23.00 -14.89
CA ASP A 695 -23.75 22.74 -16.32
C ASP A 695 -24.41 21.41 -16.70
N SER A 696 -24.15 20.90 -17.91
CA SER A 696 -24.75 19.64 -18.37
C SER A 696 -24.27 18.41 -17.59
N ASN A 697 -23.18 18.53 -16.85
CA ASN A 697 -22.49 17.44 -16.19
C ASN A 697 -22.49 17.57 -14.67
N ARG A 698 -22.73 18.78 -14.11
CA ARG A 698 -22.60 19.04 -12.68
C ARG A 698 -23.82 19.72 -12.09
N LEU A 699 -24.20 19.32 -10.89
CA LEU A 699 -25.15 20.05 -10.05
C LEU A 699 -24.78 19.97 -8.57
N LEU A 700 -25.23 20.99 -7.83
CA LEU A 700 -25.19 21.04 -6.37
C LEU A 700 -26.61 20.89 -5.82
N ALA A 701 -26.75 20.33 -4.62
CA ALA A 701 -28.02 20.33 -3.93
C ALA A 701 -27.82 20.48 -2.43
N ILE A 702 -28.73 21.19 -1.76
CA ILE A 702 -28.75 21.38 -0.32
C ILE A 702 -30.00 20.72 0.25
N GLU A 703 -29.86 20.02 1.38
CA GLU A 703 -30.99 19.45 2.11
C GLU A 703 -31.88 20.54 2.70
N LEU A 704 -33.18 20.43 2.49
CA LEU A 704 -34.23 21.40 2.81
C LEU A 704 -35.33 20.78 3.68
N ASP A 705 -34.99 19.77 4.49
CA ASP A 705 -35.84 19.30 5.57
C ASP A 705 -35.11 19.32 6.92
N GLU A 706 -35.87 19.13 8.00
CA GLU A 706 -35.39 19.25 9.39
C GLU A 706 -34.70 17.98 9.91
N ASN A 707 -34.51 16.94 9.08
CA ASN A 707 -33.99 15.66 9.56
C ASN A 707 -32.46 15.58 9.48
N ALA A 708 -31.88 16.32 8.53
CA ALA A 708 -30.45 16.37 8.30
C ALA A 708 -30.07 17.64 7.52
N GLN A 709 -28.79 17.98 7.61
CA GLN A 709 -28.12 18.91 6.72
C GLN A 709 -27.32 18.10 5.72
N GLY A 710 -27.32 18.50 4.45
CA GLY A 710 -26.49 17.85 3.45
C GLY A 710 -26.18 18.79 2.30
N LEU A 711 -24.88 18.96 2.00
CA LEU A 711 -24.41 19.54 0.75
C LEU A 711 -24.00 18.41 -0.18
N LEU A 712 -24.79 18.25 -1.24
CA LEU A 712 -24.67 17.18 -2.22
C LEU A 712 -24.08 17.71 -3.52
N VAL A 713 -23.08 17.00 -4.04
CA VAL A 713 -22.49 17.22 -5.36
C VAL A 713 -22.82 16.01 -6.24
N MET A 714 -23.25 16.25 -7.48
CA MET A 714 -23.30 15.22 -8.51
C MET A 714 -22.50 15.65 -9.74
N GLU A 715 -21.63 14.77 -10.19
CA GLU A 715 -20.83 14.93 -11.41
C GLU A 715 -21.06 13.75 -12.36
N SER A 716 -21.33 14.03 -13.63
CA SER A 716 -21.66 13.00 -14.61
C SER A 716 -20.50 12.03 -14.77
N SER A 717 -20.80 10.74 -14.63
CA SER A 717 -19.80 9.68 -14.70
C SER A 717 -19.69 9.14 -16.12
N VAL A 718 -18.48 9.26 -16.68
CA VAL A 718 -18.10 8.53 -17.89
C VAL A 718 -17.55 7.20 -17.42
N GLN A 719 -18.31 6.12 -17.64
CA GLN A 719 -17.89 4.77 -17.26
C GLN A 719 -16.48 4.50 -17.83
N PRO A 720 -15.48 4.10 -17.01
CA PRO A 720 -14.16 3.75 -17.51
C PRO A 720 -14.30 2.64 -18.55
N GLN A 721 -13.60 2.76 -19.68
CA GLN A 721 -13.42 1.60 -20.58
C GLN A 721 -12.52 0.62 -19.82
N GLN A 722 -13.14 -0.43 -19.26
CA GLN A 722 -12.43 -1.56 -18.63
C GLN A 722 -11.53 -2.29 -19.61
#